data_AF-A0A4R0RE46-F1
#
_entry.id   AF-A0A4R0RE46-F1
#
_cell.length_a   1.000
_cell.length_b   1.000
_cell.length_c   1.000
_cell.angle_alpha   90.00
_cell.angle_beta   90.00
_cell.angle_gamma   90.00
#
_symmetry.space_group_name_H-M   'P 1'
#
loop_
_entity.id
_entity.type
_entity.pdbx_description
1 polymer ?
#
loop_
_entity_poly.entity_id
_entity_poly.type
_entity_poly.pdbx_seq_one_letter_code
_entity_poly.pdbx_strand_id
1 'polypeptide(L)'
;MPTYHPRAHSSDNAHHDAIASWFLGPKAENHQFMRDSFTQIVNDLHKARVDYHPEDGELVTVDVKNSPSYVRNMERMKDLLSTLSRYMAEHNIPFYSPRYNGHMNADLSLPGTLGYIMTMLYNPNNVAPESSPVTSLIEYWVGQDLCEVLGYRRASSTIEVSAPSSEPVGWGHITSGGSIANLESMWVARNLKYYPLALRNAMDPGAPFHYISPTFRVRLCSDDSEAEGKLFSACDTWELLNLAPSTVLDLAPRLTTEYGMSSDYVQKVMAEFIVQTVTKDRLDMQFGIEKPPVYFASSTKHYSWPKCAAITGIGSENMRDVSLDSRTRMDHHHLADLLEECLRERRAVYAVVAIAGSTEHGAVDPLAEIVHLRRQFQKRGLSFMIHVDAAWGGYFCTLLRDECKPGSCRTTTDDLGPTMTLLPYTRRQLEHFQYADSITIDPHKSGHIPYPAGGLCYRDGRSRFLVTWTSPYIDFQEEGVQTMGTYGVEGSKPGASAVAAWMSHKSIGLHKNGYGAVLGEAIFTSVKFYCHWATMEDEDLIVVPFNMLPSEAKSNSTEAHVSFEKQFIRERILKPSNRELLADTEAMRLLSLLGSDLMINVFACNFRINGELNTNITEANNLNSKIYERVAILHARDKAVDRDVWVMSTILKQSSLGDALTNFKRRLSLEGDEDLFVLVNVSMSPFPTETNFISSLAEAFKQTANDVIQQSCIPRNIIVPDYHTFILQGTDPVYLVSLPMFHMANFREQVILCVDLPENVRRAYADARADTPAVVFSISTAREDTLSDILLRGSFVANMDDSVPTSRKVLSDPDQWHFQSGFEVSNIRIVRRRSLESTLLDAKYPSYMPFYLYGTKAQIHIDHVLLCSPNIQLSADQATLDIHPDFGQFDIESELENGLVAVMDDVREEVMQPFGTGHDPTFFRPHRTFRVSLYRDPDEVGGPSAGVLARGTLTLGACVYRDFDKINRDLTALVTKSKRHATPEFEAFKKFITSEGDCPKLDFDALSISAPHAAPRTVQVGGVHIADRYQETVGSDRSRNIGKRSSWKVSWNTDVGRAQ
;
A
#
# COMPACT_ATOMS: atom_id res chain seq x y z
N MET A 1 44.41 -12.19 2.02
CA MET A 1 44.81 -10.84 2.48
C MET A 1 43.65 -10.27 3.26
N PRO A 2 43.83 -9.73 4.47
CA PRO A 2 42.73 -9.09 5.18
C PRO A 2 42.40 -7.80 4.45
N THR A 3 41.22 -7.75 3.82
CA THR A 3 40.67 -6.54 3.22
C THR A 3 40.47 -5.53 4.34
N TYR A 4 41.33 -4.51 4.33
CA TYR A 4 41.22 -3.30 5.13
C TYR A 4 39.85 -2.65 4.81
N HIS A 5 38.83 -2.92 5.62
CA HIS A 5 37.71 -2.00 5.70
C HIS A 5 38.26 -0.71 6.33
N PRO A 6 38.11 0.46 5.71
CA PRO A 6 38.39 1.71 6.39
C PRO A 6 37.55 1.71 7.67
N ARG A 7 38.22 1.90 8.81
CA ARG A 7 37.65 1.84 10.15
C ARG A 7 36.32 2.61 10.18
N ALA A 8 35.22 1.92 10.51
CA ALA A 8 34.10 2.59 11.18
C ALA A 8 34.69 3.27 12.42
N HIS A 9 34.48 4.57 12.55
CA HIS A 9 35.24 5.47 13.40
C HIS A 9 35.46 4.96 14.84
N SER A 10 36.64 5.26 15.41
CA SER A 10 36.70 5.72 16.80
C SER A 10 35.96 7.06 16.80
N SER A 11 34.71 7.07 17.24
CA SER A 11 33.92 8.29 17.26
C SER A 11 34.26 9.06 18.54
N ASP A 12 34.73 10.30 18.43
CA ASP A 12 34.66 11.29 19.52
C ASP A 12 33.21 11.82 19.61
N ASN A 13 32.19 10.98 19.38
CA ASN A 13 30.77 11.37 19.33
C ASN A 13 29.95 10.50 20.29
N ALA A 14 29.90 10.93 21.54
CA ALA A 14 29.20 10.25 22.62
C ALA A 14 27.71 9.98 22.35
N HIS A 15 27.05 10.78 21.48
CA HIS A 15 25.65 10.59 21.13
C HIS A 15 25.42 9.35 20.25
N HIS A 16 26.24 9.17 19.22
CA HIS A 16 26.13 8.01 18.35
C HIS A 16 26.54 6.71 19.07
N ASP A 17 27.58 6.77 19.90
CA ASP A 17 28.00 5.65 20.72
C ASP A 17 26.88 5.18 21.68
N ALA A 18 26.11 6.12 22.23
CA ALA A 18 24.93 5.81 23.04
C ALA A 18 23.84 5.11 22.22
N ILE A 19 23.51 5.63 21.03
CA ILE A 19 22.54 5.01 20.11
C ILE A 19 22.96 3.58 19.78
N ALA A 20 24.21 3.36 19.41
CA ALA A 20 24.73 2.04 19.06
C ALA A 20 24.60 1.01 20.19
N SER A 21 24.55 1.45 21.46
CA SER A 21 24.36 0.59 22.63
C SER A 21 22.90 0.14 22.84
N TRP A 22 21.92 0.82 22.23
CA TRP A 22 20.49 0.57 22.43
C TRP A 22 19.88 -0.43 21.45
N PHE A 23 20.66 -0.99 20.52
CA PHE A 23 20.20 -1.91 19.49
C PHE A 23 21.06 -3.17 19.45
N LEU A 24 20.57 -4.25 18.86
CA LEU A 24 21.37 -5.47 18.68
C LEU A 24 22.49 -5.23 17.66
N GLY A 25 22.17 -4.47 16.61
CA GLY A 25 23.11 -3.99 15.60
C GLY A 25 22.99 -4.74 14.26
N PRO A 26 23.38 -4.12 13.13
CA PRO A 26 23.21 -4.70 11.79
C PRO A 26 23.97 -6.01 11.57
N LYS A 27 25.01 -6.27 12.38
CA LYS A 27 25.79 -7.51 12.40
C LYS A 27 25.71 -8.22 13.74
N ALA A 28 24.71 -7.87 14.55
CA ALA A 28 24.54 -8.35 15.92
C ALA A 28 25.79 -8.09 16.79
N GLU A 29 26.36 -6.91 16.67
CA GLU A 29 27.55 -6.45 17.38
C GLU A 29 27.38 -6.58 18.91
N ASN A 30 26.15 -6.37 19.41
CA ASN A 30 25.81 -6.45 20.83
C ASN A 30 25.24 -7.82 21.27
N HIS A 31 25.35 -8.88 20.45
CA HIS A 31 24.77 -10.20 20.76
C HIS A 31 25.27 -10.80 22.08
N GLN A 32 26.52 -10.54 22.45
CA GLN A 32 27.11 -11.04 23.69
C GLN A 32 26.37 -10.51 24.91
N PHE A 33 26.06 -9.20 24.93
CA PHE A 33 25.29 -8.57 25.99
C PHE A 33 23.88 -9.14 26.07
N MET A 34 23.22 -9.37 24.93
CA MET A 34 21.89 -9.98 24.89
C MET A 34 21.91 -11.41 25.47
N ARG A 35 22.89 -12.23 25.11
CA ARG A 35 23.05 -13.60 25.62
C ARG A 35 23.25 -13.62 27.13
N ASP A 36 24.12 -12.75 27.63
CA ASP A 36 24.45 -12.69 29.06
C ASP A 36 23.25 -12.17 29.87
N SER A 37 22.55 -11.16 29.35
CA SER A 37 21.31 -10.65 29.93
C SER A 37 20.21 -11.72 29.98
N PHE A 38 20.02 -12.49 28.91
CA PHE A 38 19.04 -13.58 28.89
C PHE A 38 19.41 -14.68 29.89
N THR A 39 20.70 -15.00 30.01
CA THR A 39 21.18 -15.95 31.03
C THR A 39 20.86 -15.45 32.44
N GLN A 40 21.09 -14.18 32.72
CA GLN A 40 20.77 -13.56 34.01
C GLN A 40 19.25 -13.60 34.28
N ILE A 41 18.42 -13.23 33.30
CA ILE A 41 16.95 -13.29 33.41
C ILE A 41 16.48 -14.71 33.78
N VAL A 42 17.02 -15.75 33.13
CA VAL A 42 16.67 -17.14 33.43
C VAL A 42 17.13 -17.55 34.83
N ASN A 43 18.31 -17.12 35.26
CA ASN A 43 18.83 -17.39 36.60
C ASN A 43 17.98 -16.71 37.69
N ASP A 44 17.57 -15.46 37.48
CA ASP A 44 16.72 -14.73 38.42
C ASP A 44 15.33 -15.34 38.51
N LEU A 45 14.75 -15.77 37.37
CA LEU A 45 13.49 -16.49 37.36
C LEU A 45 13.61 -17.85 38.08
N HIS A 46 14.70 -18.58 37.86
CA HIS A 46 14.95 -19.84 38.56
C HIS A 46 15.00 -19.62 40.06
N LYS A 47 15.79 -18.63 40.52
CA LYS A 47 15.88 -18.23 41.92
C LYS A 47 14.51 -17.85 42.49
N ALA A 48 13.75 -17.01 41.79
CA ALA A 48 12.43 -16.58 42.21
C ALA A 48 11.45 -17.75 42.39
N ARG A 49 11.51 -18.76 41.51
CA ARG A 49 10.66 -19.96 41.61
C ARG A 49 11.07 -20.92 42.72
N VAL A 50 12.37 -21.04 43.01
CA VAL A 50 12.87 -21.88 44.12
C VAL A 50 12.62 -21.23 45.48
N ASP A 51 12.75 -19.90 45.55
CA ASP A 51 12.54 -19.15 46.79
C ASP A 51 11.03 -18.98 47.12
N TYR A 52 10.13 -19.21 46.16
CA TYR A 52 8.68 -19.16 46.37
C TYR A 52 8.17 -20.49 46.92
N HIS A 53 7.78 -20.49 48.21
CA HIS A 53 7.42 -21.71 48.95
C HIS A 53 8.54 -22.76 48.93
N PRO A 54 9.72 -22.48 49.55
CA PRO A 54 10.88 -23.36 49.50
C PRO A 54 10.66 -24.73 50.17
N GLU A 55 9.57 -24.90 50.92
CA GLU A 55 9.12 -26.18 51.46
C GLU A 55 8.55 -27.15 50.41
N ASP A 56 8.16 -26.65 49.23
CA ASP A 56 7.64 -27.47 48.14
C ASP A 56 8.77 -28.29 47.51
N GLY A 57 8.55 -29.59 47.36
CA GLY A 57 9.49 -30.48 46.68
C GLY A 57 9.51 -30.28 45.16
N GLU A 58 10.57 -30.77 44.49
CA GLU A 58 10.63 -30.75 43.03
C GLU A 58 9.58 -31.68 42.41
N LEU A 59 8.63 -31.12 41.64
CA LEU A 59 7.64 -31.91 40.90
C LEU A 59 8.21 -32.56 39.63
N VAL A 60 9.24 -31.95 39.02
CA VAL A 60 9.95 -32.48 37.85
C VAL A 60 11.31 -33.00 38.31
N THR A 61 11.30 -34.22 38.86
CA THR A 61 12.47 -34.87 39.49
C THR A 61 13.51 -35.33 38.47
N VAL A 62 14.69 -35.75 38.97
CA VAL A 62 15.75 -36.38 38.17
C VAL A 62 15.24 -37.64 37.44
N ASP A 63 14.41 -38.46 38.08
CA ASP A 63 13.83 -39.66 37.45
C ASP A 63 12.88 -39.30 36.29
N VAL A 64 12.08 -38.25 36.45
CA VAL A 64 11.23 -37.73 35.36
C VAL A 64 12.10 -37.25 34.20
N LYS A 65 13.15 -36.47 34.48
CA LYS A 65 14.09 -35.94 33.46
C LYS A 65 14.84 -37.05 32.72
N ASN A 66 15.15 -38.15 33.40
CA ASN A 66 15.81 -39.32 32.81
C ASN A 66 14.83 -40.29 32.13
N SER A 67 13.52 -40.07 32.25
CA SER A 67 12.53 -40.94 31.60
C SER A 67 12.63 -40.85 30.07
N PRO A 68 12.45 -41.97 29.34
CA PRO A 68 12.51 -41.95 27.88
C PRO A 68 11.54 -40.97 27.24
N SER A 69 10.37 -40.77 27.85
CA SER A 69 9.36 -39.82 27.33
C SER A 69 9.81 -38.37 27.49
N TYR A 70 10.44 -37.99 28.61
CA TYR A 70 10.95 -36.64 28.80
C TYR A 70 12.08 -36.34 27.82
N VAL A 71 13.07 -37.23 27.72
CA VAL A 71 14.21 -37.08 26.80
C VAL A 71 13.74 -36.90 25.36
N ARG A 72 12.85 -37.78 24.87
CA ARG A 72 12.29 -37.66 23.51
C ARG A 72 11.58 -36.33 23.26
N ASN A 73 10.79 -35.84 24.21
CA ASN A 73 10.08 -34.56 24.05
C ASN A 73 11.04 -33.37 24.07
N MET A 74 12.07 -33.39 24.91
CA MET A 74 13.10 -32.35 24.96
C MET A 74 13.94 -32.32 23.68
N GLU A 75 14.33 -33.48 23.14
CA GLU A 75 15.02 -33.60 21.86
C GLU A 75 14.16 -33.08 20.71
N ARG A 76 12.88 -33.50 20.65
CA ARG A 76 11.92 -33.00 19.66
C ARG A 76 11.79 -31.47 19.72
N MET A 77 11.63 -30.89 20.91
CA MET A 77 11.52 -29.45 21.08
C MET A 77 12.79 -28.72 20.63
N LYS A 78 13.98 -29.27 20.94
CA LYS A 78 15.27 -28.73 20.50
C LYS A 78 15.40 -28.73 18.97
N ASP A 79 14.99 -29.82 18.32
CA ASP A 79 15.01 -29.95 16.86
C ASP A 79 14.06 -28.97 16.19
N LEU A 80 12.83 -28.82 16.72
CA LEU A 80 11.86 -27.84 16.22
C LEU A 80 12.39 -26.41 16.35
N LEU A 81 12.93 -26.05 17.53
CA LEU A 81 13.47 -24.73 17.80
C LEU A 81 14.67 -24.39 16.90
N SER A 82 15.62 -25.32 16.77
CA SER A 82 16.80 -25.16 15.92
C SER A 82 16.43 -24.98 14.46
N THR A 83 15.49 -25.79 13.98
CA THR A 83 15.01 -25.75 12.59
C THR A 83 14.30 -24.43 12.28
N LEU A 84 13.34 -24.03 13.11
CA LEU A 84 12.59 -22.80 12.90
C LEU A 84 13.48 -21.57 13.01
N SER A 85 14.39 -21.54 13.99
CA SER A 85 15.34 -20.44 14.18
C SER A 85 16.24 -20.23 12.96
N ARG A 86 16.83 -21.30 12.41
CA ARG A 86 17.65 -21.22 11.20
C ARG A 86 16.84 -20.73 9.99
N TYR A 87 15.64 -21.29 9.79
CA TYR A 87 14.78 -20.90 8.69
C TYR A 87 14.40 -19.41 8.76
N MET A 88 14.03 -18.91 9.93
CA MET A 88 13.73 -17.49 10.12
C MET A 88 14.95 -16.60 9.86
N ALA A 89 16.15 -17.01 10.29
CA ALA A 89 17.37 -16.24 10.06
C ALA A 89 17.74 -16.13 8.57
N GLU A 90 17.43 -17.14 7.76
CA GLU A 90 17.75 -17.19 6.32
C GLU A 90 16.69 -16.49 5.44
N HIS A 91 15.42 -16.56 5.82
CA HIS A 91 14.30 -16.17 4.94
C HIS A 91 13.51 -14.94 5.40
N ASN A 92 13.70 -14.45 6.63
CA ASN A 92 12.99 -13.26 7.08
C ASN A 92 13.58 -11.99 6.49
N ILE A 93 12.78 -10.92 6.44
CA ILE A 93 13.24 -9.62 5.93
C ILE A 93 14.27 -9.03 6.91
N PRO A 94 15.46 -8.62 6.44
CA PRO A 94 16.54 -8.15 7.31
C PRO A 94 16.32 -6.69 7.74
N PHE A 95 15.26 -6.41 8.50
CA PHE A 95 14.95 -5.05 8.99
C PHE A 95 16.08 -4.41 9.81
N TYR A 96 16.97 -5.22 10.39
CA TYR A 96 18.16 -4.77 11.11
C TYR A 96 19.23 -4.13 10.19
N SER A 97 19.18 -4.38 8.87
CA SER A 97 20.16 -3.88 7.93
C SER A 97 19.82 -2.47 7.45
N PRO A 98 20.78 -1.51 7.44
CA PRO A 98 20.59 -0.19 6.83
C PRO A 98 20.33 -0.22 5.31
N ARG A 99 20.46 -1.40 4.65
CA ARG A 99 19.99 -1.60 3.27
C ARG A 99 18.47 -1.58 3.16
N TYR A 100 17.77 -1.94 4.25
CA TYR A 100 16.32 -1.87 4.33
C TYR A 100 15.86 -0.43 4.54
N ASN A 101 15.19 0.14 3.54
CA ASN A 101 14.57 1.47 3.62
C ASN A 101 13.16 1.46 3.02
N GLY A 102 12.43 0.37 3.30
CA GLY A 102 11.10 0.11 2.77
C GLY A 102 10.01 0.68 3.67
N HIS A 103 9.44 -0.17 4.52
CA HIS A 103 8.31 0.13 5.42
C HIS A 103 8.77 0.68 6.78
N MET A 104 7.80 1.07 7.61
CA MET A 104 7.98 1.51 9.00
C MET A 104 8.48 0.39 9.92
N ASN A 105 9.63 -0.20 9.60
CA ASN A 105 10.32 -1.25 10.35
C ASN A 105 11.83 -0.99 10.31
N ALA A 106 12.50 -1.28 11.42
CA ALA A 106 13.95 -1.24 11.55
C ALA A 106 14.37 -2.22 12.65
N ASP A 107 15.65 -2.19 13.04
CA ASP A 107 16.11 -2.89 14.22
C ASP A 107 15.32 -2.44 15.46
N LEU A 108 15.09 -3.41 16.36
CA LEU A 108 14.32 -3.20 17.58
C LEU A 108 15.24 -2.70 18.68
N SER A 109 14.71 -1.83 19.53
CA SER A 109 15.40 -1.44 20.75
C SER A 109 15.71 -2.69 21.59
N LEU A 110 16.99 -2.88 21.87
CA LEU A 110 17.51 -3.93 22.73
C LEU A 110 16.87 -3.91 24.13
N PRO A 111 16.71 -2.76 24.82
CA PRO A 111 16.01 -2.72 26.11
C PRO A 111 14.56 -3.19 26.01
N GLY A 112 13.81 -2.76 24.99
CA GLY A 112 12.42 -3.17 24.79
C GLY A 112 12.30 -4.66 24.49
N THR A 113 13.21 -5.20 23.68
CA THR A 113 13.27 -6.63 23.37
C THR A 113 13.53 -7.47 24.62
N LEU A 114 14.52 -7.08 25.44
CA LEU A 114 14.83 -7.77 26.70
C LEU A 114 13.70 -7.64 27.71
N GLY A 115 13.08 -6.46 27.83
CA GLY A 115 11.93 -6.22 28.69
C GLY A 115 10.73 -7.09 28.34
N TYR A 116 10.45 -7.25 27.03
CA TYR A 116 9.39 -8.14 26.55
C TYR A 116 9.69 -9.60 26.90
N ILE A 117 10.87 -10.10 26.53
CA ILE A 117 11.28 -11.50 26.75
C ILE A 117 11.24 -11.84 28.24
N MET A 118 11.80 -10.99 29.09
CA MET A 118 11.79 -11.17 30.55
C MET A 118 10.38 -11.30 31.09
N THR A 119 9.49 -10.39 30.69
CA THR A 119 8.13 -10.30 31.24
C THR A 119 7.23 -11.42 30.71
N MET A 120 7.43 -11.85 29.47
CA MET A 120 6.68 -12.96 28.86
C MET A 120 6.84 -14.27 29.67
N LEU A 121 7.97 -14.48 30.35
CA LEU A 121 8.20 -15.66 31.19
C LEU A 121 7.31 -15.70 32.46
N TYR A 122 6.76 -14.55 32.87
CA TYR A 122 5.76 -14.43 33.94
C TYR A 122 4.33 -14.38 33.38
N ASN A 123 4.16 -14.06 32.09
CA ASN A 123 2.89 -13.97 31.37
C ASN A 123 1.78 -13.16 32.09
N PRO A 124 2.06 -11.93 32.59
CA PRO A 124 1.06 -11.14 33.29
C PRO A 124 0.00 -10.60 32.31
N ASN A 125 -1.25 -10.57 32.76
CA ASN A 125 -2.39 -10.07 31.99
C ASN A 125 -2.87 -8.73 32.55
N ASN A 126 -2.63 -7.64 31.81
CA ASN A 126 -2.92 -6.26 32.23
C ASN A 126 -4.42 -5.89 32.19
N VAL A 127 -5.31 -6.83 31.87
CA VAL A 127 -6.75 -6.59 32.00
C VAL A 127 -7.17 -6.35 33.46
N ALA A 128 -6.57 -7.11 34.37
CA ALA A 128 -6.95 -7.16 35.77
C ALA A 128 -5.70 -6.98 36.66
N PRO A 129 -5.69 -6.02 37.60
CA PRO A 129 -4.55 -5.76 38.47
C PRO A 129 -4.13 -6.97 39.30
N GLU A 130 -5.06 -7.85 39.71
CA GLU A 130 -4.74 -9.06 40.47
C GLU A 130 -3.89 -10.07 39.68
N SER A 131 -3.97 -10.06 38.34
CA SER A 131 -3.13 -10.89 37.47
C SER A 131 -1.87 -10.18 36.97
N SER A 132 -1.67 -8.91 37.37
CA SER A 132 -0.63 -8.05 36.79
C SER A 132 -0.27 -6.82 37.63
N PRO A 133 -0.12 -6.91 38.98
CA PRO A 133 -0.05 -5.71 39.82
C PRO A 133 1.15 -4.83 39.46
N VAL A 134 2.28 -5.45 39.10
CA VAL A 134 3.49 -4.75 38.66
C VAL A 134 3.32 -4.16 37.26
N THR A 135 2.89 -4.96 36.28
CA THR A 135 2.86 -4.52 34.88
C THR A 135 1.70 -3.59 34.56
N SER A 136 0.60 -3.62 35.30
CA SER A 136 -0.49 -2.63 35.22
C SER A 136 -0.03 -1.27 35.76
N LEU A 137 0.74 -1.25 36.87
CA LEU A 137 1.36 -0.02 37.37
C LEU A 137 2.37 0.55 36.36
N ILE A 138 3.19 -0.32 35.76
CA ILE A 138 4.13 0.07 34.71
C ILE A 138 3.38 0.68 33.52
N GLU A 139 2.30 0.05 33.04
CA GLU A 139 1.53 0.56 31.90
C GLU A 139 0.92 1.93 32.18
N TYR A 140 0.36 2.15 33.38
CA TYR A 140 -0.12 3.47 33.78
C TYR A 140 0.97 4.53 33.63
N TRP A 141 2.18 4.26 34.13
CA TRP A 141 3.30 5.21 34.03
C TRP A 141 3.84 5.38 32.61
N VAL A 142 3.80 4.33 31.78
CA VAL A 142 4.06 4.46 30.34
C VAL A 142 3.04 5.40 29.71
N GLY A 143 1.75 5.24 30.03
CA GLY A 143 0.70 6.16 29.58
C GLY A 143 0.96 7.61 30.00
N GLN A 144 1.43 7.82 31.23
CA GLN A 144 1.82 9.14 31.74
C GLN A 144 3.05 9.72 31.03
N ASP A 145 4.07 8.90 30.77
CA ASP A 145 5.26 9.30 30.02
C ASP A 145 4.91 9.67 28.56
N LEU A 146 3.99 8.92 27.93
CA LEU A 146 3.45 9.24 26.60
C LEU A 146 2.60 10.52 26.60
N CYS A 147 1.76 10.74 27.61
CA CYS A 147 1.02 12.00 27.74
C CYS A 147 1.98 13.20 27.83
N GLU A 148 3.02 13.08 28.65
CA GLU A 148 4.01 14.13 28.84
C GLU A 148 4.78 14.45 27.54
N VAL A 149 5.25 13.44 26.80
CA VAL A 149 6.00 13.67 25.55
C VAL A 149 5.15 14.40 24.51
N LEU A 150 3.84 14.14 24.50
CA LEU A 150 2.86 14.77 23.60
C LEU A 150 2.39 16.16 24.07
N GLY A 151 2.89 16.65 25.20
CA GLY A 151 2.57 17.98 25.73
C GLY A 151 1.33 18.03 26.62
N TYR A 152 0.78 16.89 27.05
CA TYR A 152 -0.28 16.85 28.06
C TYR A 152 0.28 16.92 29.47
N ARG A 153 -0.56 17.37 30.40
CA ARG A 153 -0.22 17.40 31.82
C ARG A 153 -0.13 15.99 32.37
N ARG A 154 1.03 15.66 32.93
CA ARG A 154 1.28 14.40 33.63
C ARG A 154 0.76 14.45 35.08
N ALA A 155 0.37 13.30 35.63
CA ALA A 155 0.11 13.14 37.05
C ALA A 155 1.38 13.38 37.90
N SER A 156 1.24 13.98 39.09
CA SER A 156 2.35 14.15 40.04
C SER A 156 2.78 12.80 40.62
N SER A 157 4.09 12.60 40.81
CA SER A 157 4.66 11.43 41.50
C SER A 157 4.58 11.55 43.03
N THR A 158 4.45 12.77 43.56
CA THR A 158 4.26 13.06 44.97
C THR A 158 2.81 13.50 45.21
N ILE A 159 2.20 12.99 46.30
CA ILE A 159 0.89 13.45 46.83
C ILE A 159 1.07 14.84 47.49
N GLU A 160 1.78 15.75 46.83
CA GLU A 160 1.68 17.14 47.21
C GLU A 160 0.47 17.71 46.47
N VAL A 161 -0.47 18.21 47.25
CA VAL A 161 -1.60 19.02 46.80
C VAL A 161 -1.03 20.28 46.16
N SER A 162 -0.52 20.13 44.94
CA SER A 162 -0.21 21.26 44.08
C SER A 162 -1.51 22.04 43.90
N ALA A 163 -1.40 23.36 44.00
CA ALA A 163 -2.54 24.28 43.87
C ALA A 163 -3.45 23.84 42.70
N PRO A 164 -4.79 23.94 42.84
CA PRO A 164 -5.72 23.47 41.81
C PRO A 164 -5.38 24.13 40.47
N SER A 165 -4.73 23.36 39.59
CA SER A 165 -4.46 23.80 38.23
C SER A 165 -5.70 23.50 37.39
N SER A 166 -6.10 24.49 36.60
CA SER A 166 -7.27 24.44 35.71
C SER A 166 -7.13 23.46 34.54
N GLU A 167 -5.94 22.89 34.31
CA GLU A 167 -5.72 21.93 33.23
C GLU A 167 -5.93 20.48 33.69
N PRO A 168 -6.68 19.66 32.92
CA PRO A 168 -6.93 18.27 33.28
C PRO A 168 -5.65 17.43 33.21
N VAL A 169 -5.60 16.36 33.99
CA VAL A 169 -4.51 15.37 33.94
C VAL A 169 -4.75 14.42 32.78
N GLY A 170 -3.72 14.23 31.95
CA GLY A 170 -3.74 13.30 30.84
C GLY A 170 -3.76 11.84 31.30
N TRP A 171 -4.30 10.97 30.46
CA TRP A 171 -4.27 9.53 30.67
C TRP A 171 -4.01 8.83 29.34
N GLY A 172 -3.13 7.83 29.35
CA GLY A 172 -2.89 7.00 28.19
C GLY A 172 -2.69 5.54 28.57
N HIS A 173 -2.76 4.67 27.58
CA HIS A 173 -2.52 3.23 27.73
C HIS A 173 -2.00 2.60 26.44
N ILE A 174 -1.48 1.38 26.56
CA ILE A 174 -0.96 0.61 25.42
C ILE A 174 -2.11 -0.14 24.74
N THR A 175 -2.15 -0.14 23.42
CA THR A 175 -3.08 -0.96 22.63
C THR A 175 -2.30 -2.00 21.83
N SER A 176 -2.96 -2.96 21.19
CA SER A 176 -2.28 -3.86 20.24
C SER A 176 -1.74 -3.14 19.00
N GLY A 177 -2.24 -1.93 18.72
CA GLY A 177 -1.72 -1.07 17.65
C GLY A 177 -2.59 0.16 17.39
N GLY A 178 -2.06 1.11 16.61
CA GLY A 178 -2.75 2.37 16.30
C GLY A 178 -4.13 2.23 15.65
N SER A 179 -4.44 1.10 15.00
CA SER A 179 -5.80 0.84 14.50
C SER A 179 -6.82 0.73 15.63
N ILE A 180 -6.44 0.12 16.77
CA ILE A 180 -7.30 0.01 17.95
C ILE A 180 -7.35 1.34 18.69
N ALA A 181 -6.22 2.06 18.80
CA ALA A 181 -6.21 3.42 19.35
C ALA A 181 -7.15 4.38 18.58
N ASN A 182 -7.13 4.35 17.24
CA ASN A 182 -8.04 5.17 16.42
C ASN A 182 -9.51 4.74 16.61
N LEU A 183 -9.77 3.43 16.75
CA LEU A 183 -11.11 2.91 17.04
C LEU A 183 -11.64 3.41 18.38
N GLU A 184 -10.81 3.34 19.43
CA GLU A 184 -11.15 3.84 20.76
C GLU A 184 -11.41 5.35 20.74
N SER A 185 -10.56 6.14 20.07
CA SER A 185 -10.78 7.59 19.93
C SER A 185 -12.11 7.90 19.22
N MET A 186 -12.43 7.16 18.16
CA MET A 186 -13.71 7.32 17.47
C MET A 186 -14.90 6.93 18.35
N TRP A 187 -14.76 5.85 19.12
CA TRP A 187 -15.78 5.40 20.06
C TRP A 187 -16.02 6.46 21.14
N VAL A 188 -14.96 7.07 21.68
CA VAL A 188 -15.04 8.19 22.62
C VAL A 188 -15.74 9.39 22.00
N ALA A 189 -15.34 9.86 20.82
CA ALA A 189 -15.97 11.04 20.23
C ALA A 189 -17.45 10.83 19.89
N ARG A 190 -17.82 9.61 19.46
CA ARG A 190 -19.24 9.23 19.31
C ARG A 190 -19.98 9.38 20.64
N ASN A 191 -19.45 8.76 21.70
CA ASN A 191 -20.14 8.72 22.99
C ASN A 191 -20.17 10.10 23.67
N LEU A 192 -19.10 10.89 23.53
CA LEU A 192 -19.02 12.29 23.94
C LEU A 192 -20.14 13.13 23.28
N LYS A 193 -20.33 13.00 21.97
CA LYS A 193 -21.30 13.79 21.21
C LYS A 193 -22.75 13.56 21.68
N TYR A 194 -23.10 12.33 22.05
CA TYR A 194 -24.45 11.96 22.47
C TYR A 194 -24.68 12.03 23.98
N TYR A 195 -23.64 12.17 24.81
CA TYR A 195 -23.79 12.22 26.27
C TYR A 195 -24.75 13.33 26.74
N PRO A 196 -24.72 14.57 26.19
CA PRO A 196 -25.68 15.62 26.57
C PRO A 196 -27.13 15.24 26.25
N LEU A 197 -27.39 14.55 25.14
CA LEU A 197 -28.74 14.10 24.78
C LEU A 197 -29.24 13.01 25.74
N ALA A 198 -28.36 12.08 26.12
CA ALA A 198 -28.67 11.07 27.14
C ALA A 198 -28.99 11.71 28.50
N LEU A 199 -28.21 12.71 28.92
CA LEU A 199 -28.47 13.44 30.16
C LEU A 199 -29.78 14.24 30.09
N ARG A 200 -30.12 14.78 28.92
CA ARG A 200 -31.39 15.47 28.68
C ARG A 200 -32.57 14.55 28.91
N ASN A 201 -32.54 13.33 28.36
CA ASN A 201 -33.56 12.30 28.62
C ASN A 201 -33.65 11.92 30.11
N ALA A 202 -32.51 11.86 30.83
CA ALA A 202 -32.51 11.59 32.26
C ALA A 202 -33.18 12.71 33.11
N MET A 203 -33.40 13.89 32.52
CA MET A 203 -34.08 15.04 33.14
C MET A 203 -35.54 15.25 32.67
N ASP A 204 -36.05 14.38 31.78
CA ASP A 204 -37.43 14.47 31.31
C ASP A 204 -38.47 14.25 32.43
N PRO A 205 -39.71 14.72 32.27
CA PRO A 205 -40.76 14.49 33.25
C PRO A 205 -40.91 13.00 33.59
N GLY A 206 -40.72 12.66 34.87
CA GLY A 206 -40.76 11.28 35.37
C GLY A 206 -39.40 10.55 35.40
N ALA A 207 -38.34 11.13 34.84
CA ALA A 207 -36.99 10.58 34.92
C ALA A 207 -36.27 10.98 36.23
N PRO A 208 -35.26 10.21 36.68
CA PRO A 208 -34.66 10.40 38.00
C PRO A 208 -33.98 11.77 38.23
N PHE A 209 -33.49 12.45 37.18
CA PHE A 209 -32.88 13.77 37.30
C PHE A 209 -33.83 14.93 36.96
N HIS A 210 -35.14 14.68 36.84
CA HIS A 210 -36.10 15.73 36.55
C HIS A 210 -36.05 16.91 37.55
N TYR A 211 -35.79 16.63 38.82
CA TYR A 211 -35.80 17.64 39.88
C TYR A 211 -34.70 18.71 39.76
N ILE A 212 -33.60 18.44 39.04
CA ILE A 212 -32.52 19.41 38.79
C ILE A 212 -32.70 20.17 37.46
N SER A 213 -33.63 19.73 36.63
CA SER A 213 -33.96 20.33 35.32
C SER A 213 -34.22 21.84 35.36
N PRO A 214 -34.82 22.43 36.42
CA PRO A 214 -35.03 23.88 36.53
C PRO A 214 -33.80 24.70 36.93
N THR A 215 -32.72 24.07 37.41
CA THR A 215 -31.55 24.77 37.98
C THR A 215 -30.23 24.42 37.29
N PHE A 216 -30.12 23.27 36.64
CA PHE A 216 -28.87 22.83 36.02
C PHE A 216 -28.55 23.63 34.76
N ARG A 217 -27.47 24.41 34.80
CA ARG A 217 -27.04 25.28 33.70
C ARG A 217 -25.76 24.79 33.04
N VAL A 218 -25.56 25.08 31.76
CA VAL A 218 -24.32 24.77 31.03
C VAL A 218 -23.84 25.98 30.23
N ARG A 219 -22.55 26.02 29.97
CA ARG A 219 -21.97 27.00 29.05
C ARG A 219 -22.06 26.48 27.62
N LEU A 220 -22.64 27.27 26.73
CA LEU A 220 -22.62 26.99 25.29
C LEU A 220 -21.22 27.26 24.72
N CYS A 221 -20.88 26.63 23.60
CA CYS A 221 -19.58 26.87 22.97
C CYS A 221 -19.45 28.27 22.34
N SER A 222 -20.57 28.95 22.07
CA SER A 222 -20.63 30.30 21.49
C SER A 222 -20.42 31.43 22.50
N ASP A 223 -20.63 31.16 23.79
CA ASP A 223 -20.75 32.22 24.79
C ASP A 223 -19.53 32.33 25.72
N ASP A 224 -18.62 33.24 25.35
CA ASP A 224 -17.59 33.74 26.27
C ASP A 224 -18.18 34.76 27.29
N SER A 225 -19.37 35.31 27.04
CA SER A 225 -19.93 36.48 27.74
C SER A 225 -21.02 36.23 28.79
N GLU A 226 -21.71 35.09 28.80
CA GLU A 226 -22.71 34.81 29.84
C GLU A 226 -22.05 34.21 31.10
N ALA A 227 -21.96 35.01 32.16
CA ALA A 227 -21.41 34.59 33.45
C ALA A 227 -22.23 33.48 34.14
N GLU A 228 -23.51 33.30 33.78
CA GLU A 228 -24.43 32.37 34.44
C GLU A 228 -24.76 31.09 33.64
N GLY A 229 -24.47 31.04 32.33
CA GLY A 229 -24.77 29.91 31.43
C GLY A 229 -26.27 29.70 31.14
N LYS A 230 -26.60 28.86 30.13
CA LYS A 230 -27.98 28.55 29.73
C LYS A 230 -28.54 27.38 30.54
N LEU A 231 -29.84 27.39 30.83
CA LEU A 231 -30.50 26.23 31.45
C LEU A 231 -30.40 25.01 30.53
N PHE A 232 -29.87 23.89 31.03
CA PHE A 232 -29.62 22.68 30.23
C PHE A 232 -30.89 22.13 29.60
N SER A 233 -31.99 22.19 30.34
CA SER A 233 -33.32 21.79 29.87
C SER A 233 -33.93 22.73 28.83
N ALA A 234 -33.38 23.94 28.67
CA ALA A 234 -33.79 24.88 27.63
C ALA A 234 -32.87 24.84 26.40
N CYS A 235 -31.81 24.03 26.40
CA CYS A 235 -30.96 23.85 25.24
C CYS A 235 -31.68 23.05 24.16
N ASP A 236 -31.58 23.50 22.91
CA ASP A 236 -32.06 22.75 21.76
C ASP A 236 -31.07 21.63 21.37
N THR A 237 -31.49 20.74 20.46
CA THR A 237 -30.67 19.60 20.00
C THR A 237 -29.32 20.05 19.44
N TRP A 238 -29.26 21.17 18.71
CA TRP A 238 -28.02 21.68 18.11
C TRP A 238 -27.05 22.19 19.17
N GLU A 239 -27.55 22.94 20.15
CA GLU A 239 -26.74 23.43 21.27
C GLU A 239 -26.17 22.27 22.09
N LEU A 240 -26.98 21.25 22.38
CA LEU A 240 -26.54 20.06 23.11
C LEU A 240 -25.48 19.26 22.35
N LEU A 241 -25.65 19.09 21.03
CA LEU A 241 -24.65 18.43 20.17
C LEU A 241 -23.37 19.26 20.02
N ASN A 242 -23.36 20.55 20.34
CA ASN A 242 -22.21 21.44 20.14
C ASN A 242 -21.61 21.98 21.44
N LEU A 243 -21.91 21.37 22.59
CA LEU A 243 -21.15 21.63 23.81
C LEU A 243 -19.67 21.28 23.58
N ALA A 244 -18.77 22.10 24.14
CA ALA A 244 -17.33 21.86 24.03
C ALA A 244 -16.96 20.53 24.73
N PRO A 245 -15.95 19.78 24.24
CA PRO A 245 -15.55 18.51 24.86
C PRO A 245 -15.35 18.59 26.37
N SER A 246 -14.67 19.62 26.87
CA SER A 246 -14.47 19.85 28.30
C SER A 246 -15.79 20.05 29.05
N THR A 247 -16.73 20.83 28.50
CA THR A 247 -18.06 21.04 29.08
C THR A 247 -18.84 19.75 29.21
N VAL A 248 -18.76 18.85 28.21
CA VAL A 248 -19.42 17.54 28.27
C VAL A 248 -18.80 16.67 29.37
N LEU A 249 -17.46 16.63 29.46
CA LEU A 249 -16.75 15.88 30.51
C LEU A 249 -16.99 16.42 31.92
N ASP A 250 -17.38 17.69 32.06
CA ASP A 250 -17.75 18.30 33.33
C ASP A 250 -19.20 17.98 33.77
N LEU A 251 -20.06 17.47 32.89
CA LEU A 251 -21.48 17.25 33.22
C LEU A 251 -21.65 16.31 34.41
N ALA A 252 -21.07 15.11 34.38
CA ALA A 252 -21.22 14.13 35.47
C ALA A 252 -20.56 14.59 36.80
N PRO A 253 -19.31 15.09 36.81
CA PRO A 253 -18.71 15.65 38.02
C PRO A 253 -19.56 16.77 38.65
N ARG A 254 -20.17 17.64 37.83
CA ARG A 254 -21.01 18.74 38.31
C ARG A 254 -22.30 18.26 38.99
N LEU A 255 -22.88 17.14 38.58
CA LEU A 255 -24.01 16.53 39.29
C LEU A 255 -23.63 16.16 40.74
N THR A 256 -22.39 15.72 40.95
CA THR A 256 -21.88 15.43 42.29
C THR A 256 -21.55 16.70 43.07
N THR A 257 -20.83 17.64 42.47
CA THR A 257 -20.38 18.84 43.20
C THR A 257 -21.50 19.86 43.45
N GLU A 258 -22.46 20.01 42.54
CA GLU A 258 -23.55 20.99 42.65
C GLU A 258 -24.80 20.43 43.35
N TYR A 259 -25.06 19.11 43.21
CA TYR A 259 -26.31 18.49 43.70
C TYR A 259 -26.08 17.34 44.70
N GLY A 260 -24.83 17.04 45.09
CA GLY A 260 -24.51 16.04 46.09
C GLY A 260 -24.82 14.59 45.67
N MET A 261 -24.97 14.31 44.37
CA MET A 261 -25.19 12.95 43.87
C MET A 261 -23.92 12.11 43.98
N SER A 262 -24.02 10.87 44.48
CA SER A 262 -22.88 9.94 44.44
C SER A 262 -22.58 9.49 43.01
N SER A 263 -21.32 9.16 42.74
CA SER A 263 -20.87 8.65 41.44
C SER A 263 -21.62 7.40 41.00
N ASP A 264 -21.84 6.48 41.94
CA ASP A 264 -22.58 5.23 41.72
C ASP A 264 -24.02 5.49 41.32
N TYR A 265 -24.66 6.50 41.92
CA TYR A 265 -26.04 6.85 41.58
C TYR A 265 -26.11 7.48 40.19
N VAL A 266 -25.21 8.40 39.87
CA VAL A 266 -25.15 9.01 38.53
C VAL A 266 -24.91 7.97 37.46
N GLN A 267 -23.95 7.08 37.69
CA GLN A 267 -23.66 5.94 36.83
C GLN A 267 -24.91 5.07 36.61
N LYS A 268 -25.55 4.64 37.70
CA LYS A 268 -26.71 3.74 37.64
C LYS A 268 -27.84 4.33 36.81
N VAL A 269 -28.15 5.61 37.00
CA VAL A 269 -29.19 6.29 36.23
C VAL A 269 -28.77 6.46 34.77
N MET A 270 -27.57 6.99 34.52
CA MET A 270 -27.12 7.29 33.15
C MET A 270 -26.97 6.04 32.29
N ALA A 271 -26.65 4.88 32.86
CA ALA A 271 -26.53 3.61 32.15
C ALA A 271 -27.79 3.24 31.34
N GLU A 272 -28.97 3.72 31.72
CA GLU A 272 -30.22 3.48 30.98
C GLU A 272 -30.40 4.38 29.73
N PHE A 273 -29.68 5.50 29.67
CA PHE A 273 -29.91 6.56 28.66
C PHE A 273 -28.74 6.75 27.69
N ILE A 274 -27.51 6.39 28.07
CA ILE A 274 -26.32 6.61 27.25
C ILE A 274 -26.30 5.74 26.00
N VAL A 275 -25.58 6.22 24.97
CA VAL A 275 -25.55 5.63 23.62
C VAL A 275 -25.06 4.18 23.57
N GLN A 276 -24.25 3.77 24.56
CA GLN A 276 -23.77 2.42 24.75
C GLN A 276 -24.93 1.43 24.98
N THR A 277 -26.03 1.90 25.59
CA THR A 277 -27.24 1.11 25.88
C THR A 277 -28.32 1.30 24.83
N VAL A 278 -28.62 2.56 24.47
CA VAL A 278 -29.83 2.87 23.67
C VAL A 278 -29.59 2.98 22.16
N THR A 279 -28.33 2.94 21.72
CA THR A 279 -27.84 3.24 20.36
C THR A 279 -27.98 4.71 19.95
N LYS A 280 -27.11 5.14 19.02
CA LYS A 280 -27.16 6.51 18.50
C LYS A 280 -28.39 6.77 17.65
N ASP A 281 -28.86 5.78 16.89
CA ASP A 281 -29.98 5.95 15.96
C ASP A 281 -31.30 6.19 16.69
N ARG A 282 -31.45 5.60 17.90
CA ARG A 282 -32.58 5.90 18.76
C ARG A 282 -32.53 7.33 19.27
N LEU A 283 -31.36 7.82 19.68
CA LEU A 283 -31.18 9.22 20.10
C LEU A 283 -31.38 10.17 18.92
N ASP A 284 -30.89 9.82 17.73
CA ASP A 284 -31.11 10.58 16.49
C ASP A 284 -32.62 10.75 16.22
N MET A 285 -33.39 9.66 16.29
CA MET A 285 -34.84 9.70 16.11
C MET A 285 -35.56 10.51 17.20
N GLN A 286 -35.17 10.35 18.47
CA GLN A 286 -35.81 11.05 19.61
C GLN A 286 -35.58 12.57 19.56
N PHE A 287 -34.40 13.00 19.11
CA PHE A 287 -34.02 14.41 19.08
C PHE A 287 -34.20 15.06 17.69
N GLY A 288 -34.78 14.35 16.73
CA GLY A 288 -35.06 14.86 15.38
C GLY A 288 -33.80 15.15 14.56
N ILE A 289 -32.76 14.33 14.71
CA ILE A 289 -31.50 14.46 13.97
C ILE A 289 -31.66 13.77 12.61
N GLU A 290 -32.01 14.55 11.58
CA GLU A 290 -32.17 14.04 10.22
C GLU A 290 -30.84 13.87 9.47
N LYS A 291 -29.85 14.71 9.81
CA LYS A 291 -28.50 14.66 9.24
C LYS A 291 -27.52 14.14 10.29
N PRO A 292 -27.05 12.89 10.19
CA PRO A 292 -26.15 12.33 11.18
C PRO A 292 -24.85 13.14 11.27
N PRO A 293 -24.24 13.25 12.46
CA PRO A 293 -22.98 13.95 12.62
C PRO A 293 -21.84 13.33 11.80
N VAL A 294 -20.81 14.12 11.48
CA VAL A 294 -19.70 13.70 10.59
C VAL A 294 -18.33 13.75 11.24
N TYR A 295 -17.40 12.99 10.69
CA TYR A 295 -15.96 13.12 10.87
C TYR A 295 -15.33 13.80 9.66
N PHE A 296 -14.26 14.54 9.90
CA PHE A 296 -13.37 15.03 8.84
C PHE A 296 -11.96 14.49 9.02
N ALA A 297 -11.34 14.04 7.94
CA ALA A 297 -9.92 13.71 7.87
C ALA A 297 -9.41 13.98 6.45
N SER A 298 -8.10 14.06 6.27
CA SER A 298 -7.48 14.14 4.95
C SER A 298 -7.85 12.92 4.09
N SER A 299 -7.96 13.12 2.76
CA SER A 299 -8.30 12.05 1.80
C SER A 299 -7.32 10.86 1.84
N THR A 300 -6.08 11.09 2.27
CA THR A 300 -5.00 10.10 2.46
C THR A 300 -4.97 9.46 3.86
N LYS A 301 -6.06 9.57 4.62
CA LYS A 301 -6.23 8.87 5.90
C LYS A 301 -5.92 7.39 5.82
N HIS A 302 -5.31 6.86 6.88
CA HIS A 302 -5.06 5.43 7.02
C HIS A 302 -6.37 4.64 6.99
N TYR A 303 -6.35 3.45 6.38
CA TYR A 303 -7.54 2.61 6.18
C TYR A 303 -8.26 2.23 7.49
N SER A 304 -7.59 2.36 8.65
CA SER A 304 -8.22 2.14 9.96
C SER A 304 -9.44 3.04 10.14
N TRP A 305 -9.41 4.27 9.66
CA TRP A 305 -10.47 5.25 9.91
C TRP A 305 -11.85 4.87 9.34
N PRO A 306 -12.01 4.59 8.02
CA PRO A 306 -13.29 4.12 7.50
C PRO A 306 -13.74 2.79 8.12
N LYS A 307 -12.78 1.92 8.49
CA LYS A 307 -13.06 0.68 9.24
C LYS A 307 -13.61 0.99 10.64
N CYS A 308 -13.04 1.97 11.36
CA CYS A 308 -13.53 2.40 12.67
C CYS A 308 -14.95 2.96 12.56
N ALA A 309 -15.23 3.76 11.52
CA ALA A 309 -16.57 4.30 11.30
C ALA A 309 -17.60 3.20 11.09
N ALA A 310 -17.24 2.15 10.34
CA ALA A 310 -18.09 0.97 10.19
C ALA A 310 -18.31 0.22 11.52
N ILE A 311 -17.24 -0.07 12.28
CA ILE A 311 -17.31 -0.81 13.54
C ILE A 311 -18.12 -0.06 14.62
N THR A 312 -17.97 1.26 14.71
CA THR A 312 -18.67 2.09 15.70
C THR A 312 -20.13 2.37 15.34
N GLY A 313 -20.60 1.90 14.18
CA GLY A 313 -21.96 2.14 13.67
C GLY A 313 -22.18 3.54 13.11
N ILE A 314 -21.13 4.33 12.90
CA ILE A 314 -21.19 5.66 12.28
C ILE A 314 -21.39 5.54 10.76
N GLY A 315 -20.80 4.53 10.13
CA GLY A 315 -20.79 4.33 8.69
C GLY A 315 -19.71 5.17 7.99
N SER A 316 -18.99 4.57 7.05
CA SER A 316 -17.86 5.22 6.36
C SER A 316 -18.28 6.45 5.55
N GLU A 317 -19.53 6.55 5.10
CA GLU A 317 -20.05 7.72 4.39
C GLU A 317 -20.13 8.98 5.26
N ASN A 318 -20.20 8.81 6.59
CA ASN A 318 -20.16 9.93 7.54
C ASN A 318 -18.73 10.36 7.90
N MET A 319 -17.73 9.75 7.26
CA MET A 319 -16.36 10.22 7.28
C MET A 319 -16.07 10.97 5.98
N ARG A 320 -16.12 12.30 6.03
CA ARG A 320 -15.95 13.16 4.87
C ARG A 320 -14.48 13.52 4.66
N ASP A 321 -14.06 13.44 3.42
CA ASP A 321 -12.68 13.72 3.03
C ASP A 321 -12.45 15.23 2.88
N VAL A 322 -11.34 15.68 3.46
CA VAL A 322 -10.76 16.99 3.20
C VAL A 322 -9.69 16.83 2.14
N SER A 323 -9.64 17.78 1.20
CA SER A 323 -8.63 17.82 0.14
C SER A 323 -7.22 18.05 0.71
N LEU A 324 -6.22 17.92 -0.15
CA LEU A 324 -4.82 18.05 0.21
C LEU A 324 -4.18 19.24 -0.50
N ASP A 325 -3.14 19.80 0.12
CA ASP A 325 -2.22 20.73 -0.52
C ASP A 325 -1.18 20.00 -1.40
N SER A 326 -0.31 20.77 -2.06
CA SER A 326 0.75 20.22 -2.93
C SER A 326 1.86 19.45 -2.17
N ARG A 327 1.82 19.40 -0.84
CA ARG A 327 2.71 18.58 0.01
C ARG A 327 1.95 17.45 0.70
N THR A 328 0.74 17.12 0.23
CA THR A 328 -0.13 16.05 0.76
C THR A 328 -0.55 16.25 2.21
N ARG A 329 -0.63 17.50 2.66
CA ARG A 329 -1.19 17.87 3.97
C ARG A 329 -2.63 18.29 3.79
N MET A 330 -3.46 18.13 4.81
CA MET A 330 -4.85 18.59 4.79
C MET A 330 -4.95 20.08 4.40
N ASP A 331 -5.81 20.37 3.42
CA ASP A 331 -6.18 21.73 3.07
C ASP A 331 -7.18 22.28 4.09
N HIS A 332 -6.66 23.06 5.04
CA HIS A 332 -7.46 23.70 6.08
C HIS A 332 -8.47 24.75 5.54
N HIS A 333 -8.30 25.26 4.32
CA HIS A 333 -9.30 26.15 3.71
C HIS A 333 -10.54 25.35 3.29
N HIS A 334 -10.36 24.21 2.62
CA HIS A 334 -11.48 23.32 2.31
C HIS A 334 -12.14 22.75 3.58
N LEU A 335 -11.36 22.45 4.64
CA LEU A 335 -11.96 22.11 5.94
C LEU A 335 -12.87 23.23 6.45
N ALA A 336 -12.45 24.50 6.34
CA ALA A 336 -13.28 25.63 6.75
C ALA A 336 -14.59 25.71 5.96
N ASP A 337 -14.56 25.46 4.65
CA ASP A 337 -15.75 25.41 3.80
C ASP A 337 -16.72 24.28 4.21
N LEU A 338 -16.18 23.10 4.50
CA LEU A 338 -16.97 21.95 4.98
C LEU A 338 -17.59 22.20 6.37
N LEU A 339 -16.87 22.89 7.26
CA LEU A 339 -17.39 23.30 8.56
C LEU A 339 -18.47 24.38 8.43
N GLU A 340 -18.32 25.31 7.46
CA GLU A 340 -19.34 26.30 7.13
C GLU A 340 -20.63 25.64 6.60
N GLU A 341 -20.49 24.63 5.74
CA GLU A 341 -21.60 23.80 5.27
C GLU A 341 -22.32 23.13 6.46
N CYS A 342 -21.57 22.52 7.38
CA CYS A 342 -22.12 21.87 8.57
C CYS A 342 -22.88 22.86 9.47
N LEU A 343 -22.33 24.05 9.69
CA LEU A 343 -22.97 25.11 10.48
C LEU A 343 -24.27 25.58 9.82
N ARG A 344 -24.24 25.86 8.51
CA ARG A 344 -25.43 26.29 7.72
C ARG A 344 -26.54 25.25 7.75
N GLU A 345 -26.17 23.98 7.66
CA GLU A 345 -27.11 22.86 7.59
C GLU A 345 -27.50 22.28 8.95
N ARG A 346 -26.97 22.84 10.05
CA ARG A 346 -27.10 22.30 11.41
C ARG A 346 -26.74 20.81 11.49
N ARG A 347 -25.69 20.40 10.77
CA ARG A 347 -25.10 19.06 10.84
C ARG A 347 -23.94 19.05 11.81
N ALA A 348 -24.05 18.29 12.90
CA ALA A 348 -23.02 18.28 13.94
C ALA A 348 -21.73 17.58 13.46
N VAL A 349 -20.61 17.86 14.12
CA VAL A 349 -19.31 17.24 13.81
C VAL A 349 -18.81 16.49 15.04
N TYR A 350 -18.52 15.20 14.89
CA TYR A 350 -17.91 14.39 15.96
C TYR A 350 -16.49 14.88 16.23
N ALA A 351 -15.62 14.78 15.22
CA ALA A 351 -14.22 15.18 15.32
C ALA A 351 -13.61 15.57 13.98
N VAL A 352 -12.52 16.32 14.05
CA VAL A 352 -11.54 16.50 12.97
C VAL A 352 -10.28 15.72 13.33
N VAL A 353 -9.81 14.89 12.40
CA VAL A 353 -8.57 14.12 12.52
C VAL A 353 -7.45 14.88 11.82
N ALA A 354 -6.42 15.27 12.57
CA ALA A 354 -5.17 15.77 12.02
C ALA A 354 -4.15 14.62 11.96
N ILE A 355 -3.63 14.30 10.78
CA ILE A 355 -2.64 13.25 10.61
C ILE A 355 -1.24 13.84 10.80
N ALA A 356 -0.48 13.28 11.73
CA ALA A 356 0.92 13.65 11.94
C ALA A 356 1.81 12.48 11.52
N GLY A 357 2.23 12.51 10.25
CA GLY A 357 2.95 11.41 9.63
C GLY A 357 2.05 10.51 8.80
N SER A 358 1.56 11.02 7.67
CA SER A 358 0.74 10.23 6.75
C SER A 358 1.48 8.97 6.28
N THR A 359 0.76 7.86 6.11
CA THR A 359 1.37 6.53 5.91
C THR A 359 2.29 6.47 4.69
N GLU A 360 1.86 7.11 3.61
CA GLU A 360 2.55 7.05 2.32
C GLU A 360 3.56 8.19 2.11
N HIS A 361 3.40 9.34 2.78
CA HIS A 361 4.17 10.57 2.48
C HIS A 361 4.87 11.18 3.69
N GLY A 362 4.60 10.68 4.90
CA GLY A 362 5.11 11.25 6.15
C GLY A 362 4.67 12.69 6.37
N ALA A 363 3.59 13.14 5.73
CA ALA A 363 3.10 14.52 5.78
C ALA A 363 2.46 14.83 7.14
N VAL A 364 2.56 16.09 7.58
CA VAL A 364 1.98 16.57 8.84
C VAL A 364 0.91 17.63 8.58
N ASP A 365 -0.32 17.31 8.97
CA ASP A 365 -1.48 18.18 8.80
C ASP A 365 -1.35 19.48 9.63
N PRO A 366 -2.00 20.58 9.21
CA PRO A 366 -1.87 21.91 9.83
C PRO A 366 -2.67 22.00 11.14
N LEU A 367 -2.24 21.28 12.19
CA LEU A 367 -2.93 21.23 13.47
C LEU A 367 -3.12 22.62 14.12
N ALA A 368 -2.14 23.52 13.99
CA ALA A 368 -2.25 24.88 14.51
C ALA A 368 -3.44 25.62 13.88
N GLU A 369 -3.64 25.46 12.57
CA GLU A 369 -4.77 26.01 11.82
C GLU A 369 -6.08 25.33 12.21
N ILE A 370 -6.10 23.99 12.38
CA ILE A 370 -7.30 23.24 12.81
C ILE A 370 -7.76 23.68 14.21
N VAL A 371 -6.81 23.87 15.14
CA VAL A 371 -7.10 24.41 16.49
C VAL A 371 -7.67 25.82 16.40
N HIS A 372 -7.15 26.65 15.50
CA HIS A 372 -7.69 27.99 15.25
C HIS A 372 -9.12 27.95 14.70
N LEU A 373 -9.39 27.09 13.70
CA LEU A 373 -10.73 26.88 13.15
C LEU A 373 -11.72 26.43 14.23
N ARG A 374 -11.36 25.46 15.08
CA ARG A 374 -12.21 25.04 16.20
C ARG A 374 -12.63 26.22 17.06
N ARG A 375 -11.70 27.10 17.45
CA ARG A 375 -12.00 28.28 18.26
C ARG A 375 -12.91 29.28 17.53
N GLN A 376 -12.71 29.47 16.22
CA GLN A 376 -13.57 30.36 15.43
C GLN A 376 -15.00 29.82 15.30
N PHE A 377 -15.16 28.53 15.01
CA PHE A 377 -16.46 27.90 14.84
C PHE A 377 -17.21 27.72 16.17
N GLN A 378 -16.50 27.50 17.28
CA GLN A 378 -17.11 27.45 18.62
C GLN A 378 -17.85 28.76 18.93
N LYS A 379 -17.25 29.92 18.67
CA LYS A 379 -17.89 31.24 18.82
C LYS A 379 -19.17 31.41 17.99
N ARG A 380 -19.40 30.54 17.02
CA ARG A 380 -20.56 30.53 16.12
C ARG A 380 -21.53 29.38 16.40
N GLY A 381 -21.29 28.62 17.48
CA GLY A 381 -22.17 27.53 17.91
C GLY A 381 -21.85 26.15 17.35
N LEU A 382 -20.67 25.94 16.74
CA LEU A 382 -20.22 24.63 16.23
C LEU A 382 -18.97 24.16 16.98
N SER A 383 -19.05 23.00 17.63
CA SER A 383 -17.92 22.40 18.37
C SER A 383 -17.69 20.94 17.98
N PHE A 384 -16.42 20.55 17.94
CA PHE A 384 -15.96 19.21 17.61
C PHE A 384 -14.71 18.85 18.41
N MET A 385 -14.47 17.55 18.51
CA MET A 385 -13.23 17.00 19.06
C MET A 385 -12.09 17.12 18.04
N ILE A 386 -10.86 17.31 18.48
CA ILE A 386 -9.66 17.16 17.65
C ILE A 386 -8.95 15.89 18.09
N HIS A 387 -8.75 14.97 17.15
CA HIS A 387 -7.86 13.83 17.32
C HIS A 387 -6.62 14.02 16.45
N VAL A 388 -5.44 13.70 16.99
CA VAL A 388 -4.22 13.60 16.16
C VAL A 388 -3.88 12.15 15.96
N ASP A 389 -3.89 11.70 14.71
CA ASP A 389 -3.33 10.41 14.33
C ASP A 389 -1.81 10.57 14.21
N ALA A 390 -1.11 10.44 15.34
CA ALA A 390 0.35 10.50 15.43
C ALA A 390 0.95 9.10 15.61
N ALA A 391 0.28 8.06 15.05
CA ALA A 391 0.78 6.70 15.12
C ALA A 391 2.26 6.63 14.67
N TRP A 392 2.59 7.34 13.58
CA TRP A 392 3.97 7.56 13.14
C TRP A 392 4.64 8.76 13.83
N GLY A 393 3.98 9.93 13.85
CA GLY A 393 4.62 11.18 14.23
C GLY A 393 4.83 11.42 15.73
N GLY A 394 4.26 10.59 16.60
CA GLY A 394 4.20 10.87 18.04
C GLY A 394 5.56 10.91 18.73
N TYR A 395 6.47 9.97 18.43
CA TYR A 395 7.80 9.97 19.06
C TYR A 395 8.69 11.11 18.56
N PHE A 396 8.38 11.76 17.44
CA PHE A 396 9.15 12.92 16.97
C PHE A 396 9.00 14.14 17.90
N CYS A 397 8.01 14.17 18.78
CA CYS A 397 7.93 15.16 19.86
C CYS A 397 9.16 15.14 20.80
N THR A 398 9.89 14.03 20.86
CA THR A 398 11.15 13.93 21.64
C THR A 398 12.24 14.87 21.11
N LEU A 399 12.21 15.26 19.83
CA LEU A 399 13.11 16.27 19.24
C LEU A 399 12.84 17.69 19.79
N LEU A 400 11.70 17.92 20.44
CA LEU A 400 11.33 19.21 21.02
C LEU A 400 11.73 19.35 22.49
N ARG A 401 11.89 18.23 23.22
CA ARG A 401 12.03 18.21 24.68
C ARG A 401 13.49 18.12 25.12
N ASP A 402 13.90 19.04 25.98
CA ASP A 402 15.20 18.96 26.66
C ASP A 402 15.19 17.89 27.75
N GLU A 403 16.38 17.35 28.07
CA GLU A 403 16.55 16.39 29.15
C GLU A 403 16.31 17.07 30.51
N CYS A 404 15.37 16.56 31.30
CA CYS A 404 15.12 17.07 32.65
C CYS A 404 16.18 16.53 33.62
N LYS A 405 17.28 17.26 33.84
CA LYS A 405 18.26 16.95 34.89
C LYS A 405 17.92 17.69 36.20
N PRO A 406 17.79 17.00 37.35
CA PRO A 406 17.83 17.67 38.65
C PRO A 406 19.22 18.31 38.84
N GLY A 407 19.28 19.63 38.91
CA GLY A 407 20.45 20.34 39.45
C GLY A 407 21.70 20.48 38.56
N SER A 408 21.66 20.27 37.23
CA SER A 408 22.79 20.71 36.39
C SER A 408 22.39 21.20 34.99
N CYS A 409 22.64 22.50 34.77
CA CYS A 409 22.97 23.04 33.46
C CYS A 409 24.45 22.77 33.20
N ARG A 410 24.75 21.74 32.42
CA ARG A 410 25.93 21.72 31.56
C ARG A 410 25.50 21.23 30.19
N THR A 411 25.04 22.17 29.38
CA THR A 411 25.05 22.07 27.93
C THR A 411 26.50 22.10 27.48
N THR A 412 27.07 20.94 27.12
CA THR A 412 28.19 20.91 26.19
C THR A 412 27.59 20.87 24.80
N THR A 413 27.52 22.03 24.14
CA THR A 413 27.01 22.22 22.78
C THR A 413 28.01 21.81 21.69
N ASP A 414 29.03 20.99 21.99
CA ASP A 414 30.18 20.82 21.08
C ASP A 414 30.37 19.39 20.51
N ASP A 415 29.52 18.41 20.81
CA ASP A 415 29.64 17.07 20.22
C ASP A 415 28.73 16.93 18.99
N LEU A 416 29.31 17.26 17.82
CA LEU A 416 28.72 17.18 16.48
C LEU A 416 28.48 15.71 16.04
N GLY A 417 27.36 15.14 16.49
CA GLY A 417 26.73 14.00 15.81
C GLY A 417 25.77 14.46 14.68
N PRO A 418 25.49 13.62 13.66
CA PRO A 418 24.64 13.98 12.53
C PRO A 418 23.15 13.93 12.90
N THR A 419 22.72 14.71 13.88
CA THR A 419 21.31 14.82 14.26
C THR A 419 20.67 16.00 13.52
N MET A 420 19.58 15.73 12.79
CA MET A 420 18.78 16.78 12.15
C MET A 420 17.64 17.27 13.04
N THR A 421 17.26 18.53 12.83
CA THR A 421 16.05 19.09 13.41
C THR A 421 14.89 19.02 12.43
N LEU A 422 13.67 19.10 12.96
CA LEU A 422 12.44 19.12 12.17
C LEU A 422 12.36 20.37 11.28
N LEU A 423 11.69 20.25 10.13
CA LEU A 423 11.27 21.40 9.33
C LEU A 423 10.54 22.41 10.23
N PRO A 424 10.72 23.74 10.02
CA PRO A 424 10.04 24.76 10.83
C PRO A 424 8.51 24.60 10.88
N TYR A 425 7.92 24.22 9.75
CA TYR A 425 6.49 23.89 9.67
C TYR A 425 6.14 22.70 10.58
N THR A 426 6.84 21.58 10.44
CA THR A 426 6.60 20.36 11.21
C THR A 426 6.74 20.59 12.71
N ARG A 427 7.80 21.30 13.13
CA ARG A 427 8.01 21.70 14.52
C ARG A 427 6.79 22.42 15.09
N ARG A 428 6.29 23.44 14.37
CA ARG A 428 5.11 24.22 14.79
C ARG A 428 3.89 23.32 14.98
N GLN A 429 3.66 22.34 14.10
CA GLN A 429 2.51 21.44 14.22
C GLN A 429 2.64 20.48 15.41
N LEU A 430 3.82 19.91 15.65
CA LEU A 430 4.06 19.06 16.82
C LEU A 430 3.93 19.83 18.14
N GLU A 431 4.34 21.10 18.21
CA GLU A 431 4.14 21.96 19.39
C GLU A 431 2.65 22.19 19.72
N HIS A 432 1.74 22.00 18.76
CA HIS A 432 0.30 22.17 18.96
C HIS A 432 -0.42 20.88 19.40
N PHE A 433 0.28 19.75 19.53
CA PHE A 433 -0.30 18.48 20.00
C PHE A 433 -1.01 18.62 21.35
N GLN A 434 -0.48 19.46 22.24
CA GLN A 434 -1.06 19.79 23.55
C GLN A 434 -2.52 20.28 23.51
N TYR A 435 -3.01 20.73 22.36
CA TYR A 435 -4.39 21.22 22.18
C TYR A 435 -5.37 20.18 21.62
N ALA A 436 -4.89 19.04 21.14
CA ALA A 436 -5.74 17.93 20.72
C ALA A 436 -6.44 17.31 21.93
N ASP A 437 -7.63 16.73 21.74
CA ASP A 437 -8.37 16.08 22.82
C ASP A 437 -7.91 14.64 23.03
N SER A 438 -7.42 13.99 21.96
CA SER A 438 -6.72 12.70 22.04
C SER A 438 -5.68 12.55 20.94
N ILE A 439 -4.69 11.69 21.17
CA ILE A 439 -3.60 11.41 20.24
C ILE A 439 -3.30 9.92 20.22
N THR A 440 -3.30 9.32 19.04
CA THR A 440 -2.74 7.98 18.81
C THR A 440 -1.23 8.08 18.64
N ILE A 441 -0.46 7.14 19.21
CA ILE A 441 0.99 7.06 19.11
C ILE A 441 1.42 5.59 19.11
N ASP A 442 2.27 5.15 18.18
CA ASP A 442 2.69 3.74 18.12
C ASP A 442 4.15 3.54 18.57
N PRO A 443 4.36 3.02 19.80
CA PRO A 443 5.66 2.48 20.21
C PRO A 443 6.30 1.51 19.21
N HIS A 444 5.51 0.65 18.54
CA HIS A 444 6.02 -0.32 17.57
C HIS A 444 6.37 0.24 16.18
N LYS A 445 6.22 1.56 15.98
CA LYS A 445 6.67 2.28 14.78
C LYS A 445 7.96 3.04 15.11
N SER A 446 7.88 4.38 15.18
CA SER A 446 9.01 5.26 15.48
C SER A 446 9.57 5.11 16.90
N GLY A 447 8.92 4.31 17.76
CA GLY A 447 9.44 3.97 19.09
C GLY A 447 10.38 2.76 19.11
N HIS A 448 10.60 2.06 17.98
CA HIS A 448 11.49 0.88 17.91
C HIS A 448 11.17 -0.23 18.92
N ILE A 449 9.94 -0.32 19.42
CA ILE A 449 9.51 -1.35 20.38
C ILE A 449 8.93 -2.53 19.60
N PRO A 450 9.13 -3.79 20.03
CA PRO A 450 8.57 -4.94 19.33
C PRO A 450 7.03 -4.87 19.22
N TYR A 451 6.49 -5.34 18.09
CA TYR A 451 5.05 -5.59 17.99
C TYR A 451 4.61 -6.67 19.01
N PRO A 452 3.38 -6.57 19.57
CA PRO A 452 2.42 -5.47 19.42
C PRO A 452 2.62 -4.38 20.49
N ALA A 453 2.64 -3.11 20.07
CA ALA A 453 2.63 -1.96 20.98
C ALA A 453 2.16 -0.68 20.26
N GLY A 454 0.84 -0.43 20.30
CA GLY A 454 0.23 0.87 20.00
C GLY A 454 -0.04 1.66 21.27
N GLY A 455 -0.62 2.86 21.15
CA GLY A 455 -0.94 3.70 22.28
C GLY A 455 -1.96 4.79 21.97
N LEU A 456 -2.76 5.13 22.97
CA LEU A 456 -3.74 6.21 22.92
C LEU A 456 -3.60 7.07 24.16
N CYS A 457 -3.53 8.38 23.98
CA CYS A 457 -3.49 9.37 25.06
C CYS A 457 -4.68 10.32 24.94
N TYR A 458 -5.40 10.55 26.04
CA TYR A 458 -6.40 11.62 26.16
C TYR A 458 -5.80 12.80 26.91
N ARG A 459 -6.06 14.01 26.43
CA ARG A 459 -5.69 15.25 27.12
C ARG A 459 -6.35 15.34 28.49
N ASP A 460 -7.63 14.97 28.53
CA ASP A 460 -8.40 14.84 29.74
C ASP A 460 -8.69 13.36 29.99
N GLY A 461 -8.05 12.82 31.02
CA GLY A 461 -8.16 11.40 31.34
C GLY A 461 -9.59 10.94 31.64
N ARG A 462 -10.53 11.85 31.96
CA ARG A 462 -11.95 11.52 32.15
C ARG A 462 -12.60 10.97 30.88
N SER A 463 -12.04 11.28 29.70
CA SER A 463 -12.53 10.79 28.40
C SER A 463 -12.60 9.26 28.34
N ARG A 464 -11.71 8.56 29.04
CA ARG A 464 -11.66 7.09 29.06
C ARG A 464 -12.92 6.43 29.63
N PHE A 465 -13.72 7.13 30.42
CA PHE A 465 -14.98 6.61 30.96
C PHE A 465 -16.10 6.62 29.90
N LEU A 466 -15.93 7.35 28.81
CA LEU A 466 -16.92 7.36 27.74
C LEU A 466 -16.98 6.02 26.99
N VAL A 467 -16.01 5.12 27.15
CA VAL A 467 -16.08 3.76 26.57
C VAL A 467 -16.62 2.72 27.55
N THR A 468 -17.09 3.14 28.71
CA THR A 468 -17.66 2.26 29.73
C THR A 468 -19.13 2.62 30.00
N TRP A 469 -19.77 1.86 30.90
CA TRP A 469 -21.03 2.23 31.53
C TRP A 469 -20.82 2.95 32.86
N THR A 470 -19.59 3.38 33.17
CA THR A 470 -19.27 4.17 34.37
C THR A 470 -19.23 5.66 34.01
N SER A 471 -19.44 6.54 34.99
CA SER A 471 -19.48 7.99 34.74
C SER A 471 -18.08 8.62 34.84
N PRO A 472 -17.77 9.67 34.05
CA PRO A 472 -16.48 10.35 34.10
C PRO A 472 -16.25 11.03 35.46
N TYR A 473 -15.53 10.36 36.37
CA TYR A 473 -15.21 10.89 37.70
C TYR A 473 -13.70 11.06 37.89
N ILE A 474 -13.32 12.06 38.69
CA ILE A 474 -11.96 12.19 39.21
C ILE A 474 -11.89 11.28 40.43
N ASP A 475 -11.59 10.01 40.20
CA ASP A 475 -11.30 9.10 41.31
C ASP A 475 -9.87 9.38 41.78
N PHE A 476 -9.72 10.11 42.88
CA PHE A 476 -8.48 10.18 43.63
C PHE A 476 -8.37 8.89 44.44
N GLN A 477 -7.92 7.81 43.81
CA GLN A 477 -7.71 6.54 44.50
C GLN A 477 -6.33 6.55 45.16
N GLU A 478 -6.33 6.56 46.49
CA GLU A 478 -5.20 6.27 47.36
C GLU A 478 -4.64 4.87 47.04
N GLU A 479 -3.35 4.79 46.70
CA GLU A 479 -2.49 3.59 46.81
C GLU A 479 -2.87 2.29 46.03
N GLY A 480 -3.81 2.30 45.07
CA GLY A 480 -4.21 1.11 44.29
C GLY A 480 -3.79 1.08 42.80
N VAL A 481 -3.43 -0.11 42.28
CA VAL A 481 -3.15 -0.34 40.84
C VAL A 481 -4.48 -0.35 40.06
N GLN A 482 -4.66 0.59 39.12
CA GLN A 482 -5.87 0.68 38.29
C GLN A 482 -5.95 -0.49 37.29
N THR A 483 -7.18 -0.96 37.01
CA THR A 483 -7.43 -1.84 35.86
C THR A 483 -7.20 -1.07 34.56
N MET A 484 -6.35 -1.61 33.68
CA MET A 484 -6.05 -1.00 32.39
C MET A 484 -6.97 -1.54 31.28
N GLY A 485 -7.50 -2.75 31.42
CA GLY A 485 -8.32 -3.40 30.39
C GLY A 485 -9.80 -3.01 30.36
N THR A 486 -10.27 -2.13 31.26
CA THR A 486 -11.67 -1.67 31.24
C THR A 486 -11.89 -0.43 30.38
N TYR A 487 -10.82 0.30 30.04
CA TYR A 487 -10.90 1.66 29.48
C TYR A 487 -10.58 1.70 27.98
N GLY A 488 -10.84 0.60 27.27
CA GLY A 488 -10.54 0.44 25.85
C GLY A 488 -11.39 -0.64 25.19
N VAL A 489 -11.04 -1.00 23.96
CA VAL A 489 -11.71 -2.05 23.17
C VAL A 489 -11.23 -3.44 23.60
N GLU A 490 -9.98 -3.55 24.02
CA GLU A 490 -9.31 -4.82 24.29
C GLU A 490 -9.59 -5.31 25.72
N GLY A 491 -9.65 -6.63 25.90
CA GLY A 491 -9.71 -7.28 27.21
C GLY A 491 -8.32 -7.73 27.68
N SER A 492 -8.06 -9.04 27.62
CA SER A 492 -6.73 -9.59 27.93
C SER A 492 -5.66 -8.96 27.06
N LYS A 493 -4.60 -8.46 27.70
CA LYS A 493 -3.49 -7.76 27.03
C LYS A 493 -2.16 -8.05 27.73
N PRO A 494 -1.06 -8.22 26.97
CA PRO A 494 0.21 -8.67 27.53
C PRO A 494 0.88 -7.55 28.35
N GLY A 495 1.14 -7.79 29.63
CA GLY A 495 1.98 -6.87 30.42
C GLY A 495 3.41 -6.74 29.86
N ALA A 496 3.85 -7.71 29.06
CA ALA A 496 5.13 -7.68 28.35
C ALA A 496 5.26 -6.49 27.39
N SER A 497 4.19 -6.09 26.69
CA SER A 497 4.21 -4.90 25.81
C SER A 497 4.42 -3.62 26.60
N ALA A 498 3.77 -3.48 27.76
CA ALA A 498 3.94 -2.33 28.64
C ALA A 498 5.37 -2.25 29.20
N VAL A 499 5.93 -3.38 29.64
CA VAL A 499 7.32 -3.43 30.14
C VAL A 499 8.33 -3.17 29.03
N ALA A 500 8.10 -3.66 27.82
CA ALA A 500 8.95 -3.36 26.66
C ALA A 500 9.01 -1.85 26.40
N ALA A 501 7.85 -1.18 26.38
CA ALA A 501 7.78 0.27 26.21
C ALA A 501 8.48 1.00 27.36
N TRP A 502 8.19 0.63 28.61
CA TRP A 502 8.80 1.23 29.79
C TRP A 502 10.34 1.10 29.78
N MET A 503 10.85 -0.10 29.51
CA MET A 503 12.29 -0.36 29.51
C MET A 503 12.98 0.50 28.45
N SER A 504 12.42 0.58 27.24
CA SER A 504 12.96 1.47 26.20
C SER A 504 12.86 2.94 26.59
N HIS A 505 11.74 3.41 27.13
CA HIS A 505 11.58 4.80 27.56
C HIS A 505 12.56 5.20 28.65
N LYS A 506 12.85 4.31 29.61
CA LYS A 506 13.79 4.58 30.71
C LYS A 506 15.25 4.44 30.29
N SER A 507 15.58 3.51 29.40
CA SER A 507 16.96 3.31 28.93
C SER A 507 17.38 4.33 27.88
N ILE A 508 16.49 4.67 26.93
CA ILE A 508 16.79 5.58 25.82
C ILE A 508 16.45 7.03 26.21
N GLY A 509 15.32 7.27 26.87
CA GLY A 509 14.85 8.59 27.27
C GLY A 509 13.95 9.27 26.22
N LEU A 510 12.82 9.84 26.66
CA LEU A 510 11.86 10.56 25.83
C LEU A 510 12.21 12.05 25.69
N HIS A 511 13.42 12.34 25.21
CA HIS A 511 13.98 13.69 25.04
C HIS A 511 15.00 13.74 23.90
N LYS A 512 15.53 14.93 23.60
CA LYS A 512 16.49 15.20 22.51
C LYS A 512 17.73 14.30 22.54
N ASN A 513 18.27 14.02 23.73
CA ASN A 513 19.46 13.16 23.87
C ASN A 513 19.16 11.65 23.82
N GLY A 514 17.90 11.26 23.69
CA GLY A 514 17.43 9.87 23.71
C GLY A 514 16.80 9.49 22.38
N TYR A 515 15.48 9.25 22.39
CA TYR A 515 14.71 9.02 21.17
C TYR A 515 14.83 10.16 20.15
N GLY A 516 15.01 11.39 20.63
CA GLY A 516 15.27 12.53 19.74
C GLY A 516 16.58 12.37 18.97
N ALA A 517 17.61 11.77 19.55
CA ALA A 517 18.88 11.51 18.87
C ALA A 517 18.72 10.39 17.84
N VAL A 518 18.06 9.28 18.22
CA VAL A 518 17.73 8.17 17.32
C VAL A 518 16.98 8.66 16.08
N LEU A 519 15.88 9.40 16.29
CA LEU A 519 15.07 9.92 15.19
C LEU A 519 15.79 11.04 14.43
N GLY A 520 16.64 11.84 15.10
CA GLY A 520 17.44 12.88 14.46
C GLY A 520 18.44 12.31 13.44
N GLU A 521 19.11 11.19 13.76
CA GLU A 521 20.01 10.50 12.83
C GLU A 521 19.26 9.80 11.70
N ALA A 522 18.08 9.24 11.99
CA ALA A 522 17.20 8.67 10.98
C ALA A 522 16.70 9.76 9.99
N ILE A 523 16.32 10.95 10.49
CA ILE A 523 15.92 12.10 9.64
C ILE A 523 17.09 12.50 8.76
N PHE A 524 18.29 12.62 9.32
CA PHE A 524 19.48 12.95 8.56
C PHE A 524 19.73 11.97 7.41
N THR A 525 19.65 10.67 7.69
CA THR A 525 19.78 9.62 6.69
C THR A 525 18.70 9.70 5.62
N SER A 526 17.44 9.89 6.03
CA SER A 526 16.30 10.07 5.13
C SER A 526 16.50 11.26 4.19
N VAL A 527 16.95 12.42 4.70
CA VAL A 527 17.17 13.61 3.87
C VAL A 527 18.32 13.41 2.90
N LYS A 528 19.36 12.65 3.27
CA LYS A 528 20.43 12.28 2.32
C LYS A 528 19.94 11.39 1.19
N PHE A 529 19.09 10.40 1.48
CA PHE A 529 18.43 9.63 0.42
C PHE A 529 17.58 10.53 -0.48
N TYR A 530 16.77 11.43 0.10
CA TYR A 530 16.03 12.44 -0.68
C TYR A 530 16.95 13.26 -1.59
N CYS A 531 18.10 13.72 -1.10
CA CYS A 531 19.08 14.44 -1.91
C CYS A 531 19.58 13.62 -3.10
N HIS A 532 19.82 12.32 -2.92
CA HIS A 532 20.13 11.42 -4.04
C HIS A 532 18.96 11.37 -5.03
N TRP A 533 17.73 11.11 -4.59
CA TRP A 533 16.57 11.04 -5.47
C TRP A 533 16.29 12.35 -6.21
N ALA A 534 16.47 13.50 -5.55
CA ALA A 534 16.26 14.83 -6.11
C ALA A 534 17.32 15.23 -7.14
N THR A 535 18.49 14.60 -7.12
CA THR A 535 19.64 14.96 -7.98
C THR A 535 20.09 13.82 -8.89
N MET A 536 19.43 12.66 -8.83
CA MET A 536 19.74 11.51 -9.65
C MET A 536 19.27 11.74 -11.07
N GLU A 537 20.23 11.76 -11.99
CA GLU A 537 20.01 11.90 -13.43
C GLU A 537 20.96 10.94 -14.16
N ASP A 538 20.47 10.36 -15.24
CA ASP A 538 21.25 9.60 -16.22
C ASP A 538 20.74 9.92 -17.64
N GLU A 539 21.40 9.37 -18.66
CA GLU A 539 21.04 9.53 -20.07
C GLU A 539 19.56 9.19 -20.32
N ASP A 540 19.14 8.00 -19.91
CA ASP A 540 17.75 7.54 -20.10
C ASP A 540 16.89 7.60 -18.84
N LEU A 541 17.48 7.72 -17.64
CA LEU A 541 16.74 7.70 -16.37
C LEU A 541 16.44 9.11 -15.84
N ILE A 542 15.21 9.29 -15.39
CA ILE A 542 14.74 10.47 -14.68
C ILE A 542 14.19 10.04 -13.34
N VAL A 543 14.57 10.74 -12.27
CA VAL A 543 14.04 10.51 -10.93
C VAL A 543 13.53 11.83 -10.38
N VAL A 544 12.28 11.84 -9.91
CA VAL A 544 11.66 13.03 -9.33
C VAL A 544 11.02 12.68 -8.00
N PRO A 545 11.44 13.34 -6.89
CA PRO A 545 10.77 13.19 -5.62
C PRO A 545 9.45 13.99 -5.59
N PHE A 546 8.47 13.46 -4.88
CA PHE A 546 7.17 14.09 -4.69
C PHE A 546 7.31 15.45 -4.01
N ASN A 547 8.04 15.51 -2.89
CA ASN A 547 8.36 16.77 -2.25
C ASN A 547 9.28 17.60 -3.16
N MET A 548 8.87 18.84 -3.43
CA MET A 548 9.63 19.79 -4.22
C MET A 548 10.86 20.31 -3.46
N LEU A 549 11.94 20.53 -4.20
CA LEU A 549 13.05 21.35 -3.76
C LEU A 549 12.59 22.79 -3.44
N PRO A 550 13.26 23.50 -2.52
CA PRO A 550 12.93 24.88 -2.19
C PRO A 550 12.93 25.83 -3.41
N SER A 551 13.79 25.60 -4.40
CA SER A 551 13.73 26.34 -5.67
C SER A 551 12.49 26.01 -6.48
N GLU A 552 12.06 24.75 -6.57
CA GLU A 552 10.87 24.32 -7.33
C GLU A 552 9.57 24.90 -6.74
N ALA A 553 9.49 25.04 -5.42
CA ALA A 553 8.29 25.53 -4.74
C ALA A 553 8.03 27.05 -4.89
N LYS A 554 8.98 27.82 -5.45
CA LYS A 554 8.84 29.27 -5.59
C LYS A 554 8.04 29.63 -6.85
N SER A 555 7.14 30.60 -6.75
CA SER A 555 6.32 31.07 -7.87
C SER A 555 7.11 31.70 -9.03
N ASN A 556 8.32 32.22 -8.76
CA ASN A 556 9.24 32.78 -9.74
C ASN A 556 10.42 31.85 -10.09
N SER A 557 10.27 30.54 -9.88
CA SER A 557 11.31 29.56 -10.16
C SER A 557 11.66 29.48 -11.64
N THR A 558 12.92 29.18 -11.94
CA THR A 558 13.44 28.93 -13.29
C THR A 558 14.25 27.65 -13.29
N GLU A 559 14.43 27.02 -14.45
CA GLU A 559 15.24 25.81 -14.60
C GLU A 559 16.69 26.02 -14.13
N ALA A 560 17.24 27.22 -14.33
CA ALA A 560 18.57 27.60 -13.85
C ALA A 560 18.65 27.61 -12.31
N HIS A 561 17.60 28.07 -11.62
CA HIS A 561 17.54 28.02 -10.15
C HIS A 561 17.53 26.58 -9.63
N VAL A 562 16.72 25.71 -10.25
CA VAL A 562 16.63 24.29 -9.87
C VAL A 562 17.94 23.56 -10.15
N SER A 563 18.54 23.80 -11.31
CA SER A 563 19.83 23.21 -11.70
C SER A 563 20.96 23.63 -10.75
N PHE A 564 20.99 24.91 -10.35
CA PHE A 564 21.96 25.40 -9.36
C PHE A 564 21.78 24.71 -8.00
N GLU A 565 20.55 24.59 -7.50
CA GLU A 565 20.28 23.91 -6.23
C GLU A 565 20.65 22.42 -6.28
N LYS A 566 20.31 21.72 -7.38
CA LYS A 566 20.74 20.33 -7.61
C LYS A 566 22.27 20.20 -7.62
N GLN A 567 22.98 21.10 -8.29
CA GLN A 567 24.45 21.12 -8.30
C GLN A 567 25.02 21.40 -6.90
N PHE A 568 24.44 22.35 -6.17
CA PHE A 568 24.82 22.64 -4.79
C PHE A 568 24.67 21.39 -3.90
N ILE A 569 23.54 20.68 -3.99
CA ILE A 569 23.30 19.43 -3.25
C ILE A 569 24.37 18.39 -3.60
N ARG A 570 24.67 18.16 -4.89
CA ARG A 570 25.71 17.20 -5.30
C ARG A 570 27.08 17.55 -4.72
N GLU A 571 27.51 18.80 -4.82
CA GLU A 571 28.86 19.22 -4.44
C GLU A 571 29.06 19.43 -2.93
N ARG A 572 28.05 19.96 -2.23
CA ARG A 572 28.17 20.43 -0.84
C ARG A 572 27.43 19.56 0.17
N ILE A 573 26.57 18.63 -0.27
CA ILE A 573 25.83 17.72 0.62
C ILE A 573 26.21 16.26 0.36
N LEU A 574 26.18 15.81 -0.89
CA LEU A 574 26.36 14.39 -1.24
C LEU A 574 27.80 13.95 -1.46
N LYS A 575 28.74 14.85 -1.71
CA LYS A 575 30.17 14.52 -1.82
C LYS A 575 30.92 14.56 -0.48
N PRO A 576 30.68 15.55 0.40
CA PRO A 576 31.42 15.63 1.66
C PRO A 576 31.12 14.47 2.61
N SER A 577 32.06 14.18 3.49
CA SER A 577 31.83 13.34 4.66
C SER A 577 30.81 13.98 5.61
N ASN A 578 30.19 13.20 6.49
CA ASN A 578 29.25 13.73 7.47
C ASN A 578 29.89 14.85 8.34
N ARG A 579 31.16 14.69 8.72
CA ARG A 579 31.91 15.70 9.48
C ARG A 579 32.08 17.02 8.72
N GLU A 580 32.43 16.95 7.43
CA GLU A 580 32.60 18.14 6.59
C GLU A 580 31.26 18.84 6.35
N LEU A 581 30.19 18.07 6.10
CA LEU A 581 28.84 18.60 5.93
C LEU A 581 28.35 19.33 7.19
N LEU A 582 28.55 18.74 8.38
CA LEU A 582 28.15 19.36 9.64
C LEU A 582 28.90 20.68 9.93
N ALA A 583 30.12 20.84 9.43
CA ALA A 583 30.87 22.08 9.54
C ALA A 583 30.41 23.17 8.54
N ASP A 584 29.65 22.80 7.51
CA ASP A 584 29.17 23.70 6.46
C ASP A 584 27.79 24.26 6.81
N THR A 585 27.77 25.44 7.43
CA THR A 585 26.54 26.09 7.89
C THR A 585 25.55 26.39 6.76
N GLU A 586 26.03 26.70 5.56
CA GLU A 586 25.18 26.98 4.41
C GLU A 586 24.51 25.70 3.90
N ALA A 587 25.28 24.62 3.77
CA ALA A 587 24.76 23.33 3.36
C ALA A 587 23.77 22.77 4.39
N MET A 588 24.07 22.86 5.69
CA MET A 588 23.16 22.44 6.76
C MET A 588 21.86 23.25 6.80
N ARG A 589 21.91 24.56 6.49
CA ARG A 589 20.70 25.38 6.37
C ARG A 589 19.81 24.88 5.23
N LEU A 590 20.37 24.59 4.06
CA LEU A 590 19.60 24.03 2.96
C LEU A 590 19.05 22.64 3.33
N LEU A 591 19.90 21.75 3.85
CA LEU A 591 19.55 20.39 4.26
C LEU A 591 18.33 20.37 5.19
N SER A 592 18.26 21.31 6.14
CA SER A 592 17.14 21.47 7.09
C SER A 592 15.79 21.88 6.46
N LEU A 593 15.73 22.07 5.14
CA LEU A 593 14.54 22.42 4.39
C LEU A 593 14.14 21.35 3.35
N LEU A 594 14.90 20.26 3.24
CA LEU A 594 14.75 19.23 2.23
C LEU A 594 13.96 18.02 2.75
N GLY A 595 13.32 17.27 1.84
CA GLY A 595 12.64 16.02 2.13
C GLY A 595 11.18 16.14 2.56
N SER A 596 10.66 15.01 3.03
CA SER A 596 9.33 14.88 3.64
C SER A 596 9.27 15.48 5.04
N ASP A 597 8.06 15.65 5.59
CA ASP A 597 7.89 16.23 6.92
C ASP A 597 8.43 15.30 8.03
N LEU A 598 8.25 13.99 7.89
CA LEU A 598 8.66 12.96 8.85
C LEU A 598 9.18 11.66 8.18
N MET A 599 10.32 11.73 7.49
CA MET A 599 11.14 10.57 7.05
C MET A 599 10.53 9.55 6.07
N ILE A 600 9.52 9.93 5.29
CA ILE A 600 8.90 9.07 4.26
C ILE A 600 9.01 9.78 2.92
N ASN A 601 10.04 9.43 2.14
CA ASN A 601 10.30 10.08 0.86
C ASN A 601 9.60 9.32 -0.27
N VAL A 602 8.65 9.98 -0.94
CA VAL A 602 7.99 9.45 -2.15
C VAL A 602 8.72 9.96 -3.38
N PHE A 603 8.95 9.10 -4.36
CA PHE A 603 9.55 9.46 -5.65
C PHE A 603 9.08 8.52 -6.75
N ALA A 604 9.23 8.95 -8.00
CA ALA A 604 8.97 8.11 -9.16
C ALA A 604 10.05 8.30 -10.20
N CYS A 605 10.22 7.26 -11.01
CA CYS A 605 11.11 7.25 -12.16
C CYS A 605 10.32 7.48 -13.44
N ASN A 606 10.94 8.16 -14.41
CA ASN A 606 10.52 8.18 -15.80
C ASN A 606 11.74 7.92 -16.68
N PHE A 607 11.54 7.77 -17.99
CA PHE A 607 12.61 7.41 -18.91
C PHE A 607 12.51 8.09 -20.27
N ARG A 608 13.60 8.01 -21.05
CA ARG A 608 13.65 8.44 -22.44
C ARG A 608 13.57 7.26 -23.40
N ILE A 609 12.93 7.48 -24.54
CA ILE A 609 12.85 6.54 -25.68
C ILE A 609 13.46 7.26 -26.88
N ASN A 610 14.57 6.74 -27.41
CA ASN A 610 15.31 7.37 -28.52
C ASN A 610 15.67 8.85 -28.26
N GLY A 611 15.98 9.21 -27.01
CA GLY A 611 16.31 10.57 -26.59
C GLY A 611 15.10 11.47 -26.28
N GLU A 612 13.88 11.04 -26.59
CA GLU A 612 12.65 11.77 -26.26
C GLU A 612 12.05 11.32 -24.93
N LEU A 613 11.44 12.25 -24.18
CA LEU A 613 10.81 11.96 -22.89
C LEU A 613 9.54 11.15 -23.06
N ASN A 614 9.40 10.06 -22.29
CA ASN A 614 8.11 9.37 -22.18
C ASN A 614 7.07 10.27 -21.50
N THR A 615 5.92 10.48 -22.14
CA THR A 615 4.78 11.20 -21.56
C THR A 615 3.67 10.27 -21.06
N ASN A 616 3.76 8.97 -21.37
CA ASN A 616 2.72 7.98 -21.08
C ASN A 616 2.82 7.45 -19.64
N ILE A 617 1.78 7.69 -18.83
CA ILE A 617 1.70 7.28 -17.43
C ILE A 617 1.71 5.75 -17.28
N THR A 618 1.10 5.01 -18.21
CA THR A 618 1.09 3.53 -18.17
C THR A 618 2.50 2.96 -18.29
N GLU A 619 3.34 3.56 -19.13
CA GLU A 619 4.72 3.13 -19.34
C GLU A 619 5.64 3.57 -18.18
N ALA A 620 5.39 4.73 -17.58
CA ALA A 620 6.05 5.12 -16.33
C ALA A 620 5.67 4.18 -15.16
N ASN A 621 4.40 3.79 -15.07
CA ASN A 621 3.94 2.81 -14.09
C ASN A 621 4.63 1.45 -14.28
N ASN A 622 4.77 0.99 -15.53
CA ASN A 622 5.50 -0.24 -15.87
C ASN A 622 6.97 -0.19 -15.42
N LEU A 623 7.65 0.95 -15.64
CA LEU A 623 9.02 1.16 -15.17
C LEU A 623 9.11 1.03 -13.64
N ASN A 624 8.31 1.82 -12.91
CA ASN A 624 8.39 1.85 -11.45
C ASN A 624 8.00 0.51 -10.81
N SER A 625 7.00 -0.19 -11.36
CA SER A 625 6.61 -1.51 -10.86
C SER A 625 7.72 -2.55 -11.07
N LYS A 626 8.39 -2.53 -12.22
CA LYS A 626 9.51 -3.45 -12.50
C LYS A 626 10.77 -3.12 -11.70
N ILE A 627 11.03 -1.84 -11.42
CA ILE A 627 12.06 -1.44 -10.45
C ILE A 627 11.72 -2.03 -9.09
N TYR A 628 10.48 -1.86 -8.61
CA TYR A 628 10.03 -2.38 -7.32
C TYR A 628 10.23 -3.91 -7.21
N GLU A 629 9.87 -4.68 -8.24
CA GLU A 629 10.11 -6.14 -8.30
C GLU A 629 11.60 -6.52 -8.17
N ARG A 630 12.52 -5.63 -8.55
CA ARG A 630 13.97 -5.86 -8.49
C ARG A 630 14.58 -5.46 -7.14
N VAL A 631 13.94 -4.58 -6.39
CA VAL A 631 14.45 -4.04 -5.12
C VAL A 631 13.64 -4.49 -3.89
N ALA A 632 12.61 -5.31 -4.07
CA ALA A 632 11.80 -5.86 -2.98
C ALA A 632 11.74 -7.40 -2.99
N ILE A 633 11.37 -7.98 -1.84
CA ILE A 633 10.90 -9.37 -1.74
C ILE A 633 9.38 -9.38 -1.90
N LEU A 634 8.90 -10.05 -2.94
CA LEU A 634 7.46 -10.17 -3.23
C LEU A 634 6.97 -11.61 -3.16
N HIS A 635 7.90 -12.57 -3.22
CA HIS A 635 7.60 -13.99 -3.26
C HIS A 635 8.46 -14.77 -2.25
N ALA A 636 7.93 -15.87 -1.73
CA ALA A 636 8.62 -16.72 -0.75
C ALA A 636 9.95 -17.33 -1.25
N ARG A 637 10.22 -17.25 -2.56
CA ARG A 637 11.47 -17.70 -3.20
C ARG A 637 12.55 -16.64 -3.27
N ASP A 638 12.19 -15.37 -3.10
CA ASP A 638 13.14 -14.28 -3.24
C ASP A 638 14.06 -14.31 -2.01
N LYS A 639 15.38 -14.27 -2.23
CA LYS A 639 16.34 -14.25 -1.14
C LYS A 639 16.75 -12.82 -0.85
N ALA A 640 16.81 -12.48 0.44
CA ALA A 640 17.15 -11.12 0.87
C ALA A 640 18.57 -10.71 0.44
N VAL A 641 19.48 -11.67 0.32
CA VAL A 641 20.87 -11.46 -0.12
C VAL A 641 20.99 -10.97 -1.56
N ASP A 642 19.98 -11.22 -2.41
CA ASP A 642 20.00 -10.84 -3.82
C ASP A 642 19.59 -9.37 -4.05
N ARG A 643 19.28 -8.63 -2.97
CA ARG A 643 18.72 -7.27 -3.01
C ARG A 643 19.68 -6.28 -2.37
N ASP A 644 20.24 -5.38 -3.18
CA ASP A 644 21.19 -4.39 -2.70
C ASP A 644 20.55 -3.25 -1.90
N VAL A 645 19.40 -2.79 -2.35
CA VAL A 645 18.64 -1.68 -1.76
C VAL A 645 17.18 -2.09 -1.70
N TRP A 646 16.47 -1.62 -0.68
CA TRP A 646 15.07 -1.92 -0.48
C TRP A 646 14.27 -0.65 -0.30
N VAL A 647 13.25 -0.52 -1.14
CA VAL A 647 12.21 0.51 -1.05
C VAL A 647 10.85 -0.18 -1.11
N MET A 648 9.80 0.49 -0.66
CA MET A 648 8.43 0.02 -0.90
C MET A 648 7.84 0.70 -2.14
N SER A 649 6.60 0.37 -2.47
CA SER A 649 5.83 1.07 -3.49
C SER A 649 4.40 1.32 -3.02
N THR A 650 3.74 2.27 -3.68
CA THR A 650 2.32 2.57 -3.51
C THR A 650 1.73 3.14 -4.79
N ILE A 651 0.41 3.33 -4.83
CA ILE A 651 -0.28 3.95 -5.97
C ILE A 651 -0.94 5.24 -5.50
N LEU A 652 -0.48 6.36 -6.07
CA LEU A 652 -1.10 7.66 -5.86
C LEU A 652 -2.32 7.76 -6.77
N LYS A 653 -3.50 7.85 -6.14
CA LYS A 653 -4.77 7.93 -6.87
C LYS A 653 -5.11 9.35 -7.27
N GLN A 654 -5.43 9.58 -8.53
CA GLN A 654 -5.84 10.90 -9.03
C GLN A 654 -7.09 11.40 -8.31
N SER A 655 -8.04 10.50 -8.05
CA SER A 655 -9.26 10.78 -7.28
C SER A 655 -9.02 11.25 -5.84
N SER A 656 -7.87 10.93 -5.24
CA SER A 656 -7.55 11.27 -3.85
C SER A 656 -6.64 12.49 -3.73
N LEU A 657 -5.66 12.66 -4.63
CA LEU A 657 -4.65 13.71 -4.57
C LEU A 657 -4.95 14.91 -5.49
N GLY A 658 -5.78 14.76 -6.51
CA GLY A 658 -6.15 15.83 -7.44
C GLY A 658 -4.94 16.58 -7.99
N ASP A 659 -4.97 17.91 -7.86
CA ASP A 659 -3.94 18.82 -8.39
C ASP A 659 -2.52 18.53 -7.87
N ALA A 660 -2.39 17.98 -6.66
CA ALA A 660 -1.08 17.61 -6.12
C ALA A 660 -0.42 16.50 -6.97
N LEU A 661 -1.20 15.51 -7.41
CA LEU A 661 -0.70 14.45 -8.29
C LEU A 661 -0.50 14.96 -9.72
N THR A 662 -1.39 15.82 -10.22
CA THR A 662 -1.21 16.49 -11.52
C THR A 662 0.10 17.28 -11.57
N ASN A 663 0.42 18.03 -10.52
CA ASN A 663 1.69 18.75 -10.40
C ASN A 663 2.89 17.80 -10.41
N PHE A 664 2.81 16.69 -9.70
CA PHE A 664 3.87 15.69 -9.63
C PHE A 664 4.11 14.99 -10.98
N LYS A 665 3.04 14.56 -11.65
CA LYS A 665 3.10 13.99 -13.01
C LYS A 665 3.72 14.96 -14.02
N ARG A 666 3.34 16.24 -13.96
CA ARG A 666 3.94 17.29 -14.80
C ARG A 666 5.45 17.44 -14.56
N ARG A 667 5.93 17.36 -13.31
CA ARG A 667 7.37 17.41 -12.99
C ARG A 667 8.14 16.19 -13.50
N LEU A 668 7.44 15.07 -13.71
CA LEU A 668 7.95 13.87 -14.37
C LEU A 668 7.84 13.93 -15.91
N SER A 669 7.27 15.00 -16.47
CA SER A 669 6.91 15.12 -17.89
C SER A 669 5.86 14.10 -18.36
N LEU A 670 4.93 13.71 -17.47
CA LEU A 670 3.82 12.82 -17.77
C LEU A 670 2.51 13.58 -17.98
N GLU A 671 1.66 13.07 -18.87
CA GLU A 671 0.38 13.67 -19.26
C GLU A 671 -0.76 12.66 -19.08
N GLY A 672 -1.88 13.10 -18.49
CA GLY A 672 -3.08 12.30 -18.26
C GLY A 672 -3.57 12.31 -16.80
N ASP A 673 -4.73 11.69 -16.56
CA ASP A 673 -5.44 11.65 -15.27
C ASP A 673 -5.36 10.26 -14.59
N GLU A 674 -4.54 9.36 -15.13
CA GLU A 674 -4.33 8.03 -14.58
C GLU A 674 -3.62 8.09 -13.22
N ASP A 675 -3.86 7.05 -12.41
CA ASP A 675 -3.17 6.82 -11.16
C ASP A 675 -1.67 6.55 -11.42
N LEU A 676 -0.81 6.97 -10.50
CA LEU A 676 0.65 6.86 -10.64
C LEU A 676 1.22 5.86 -9.63
N PHE A 677 1.96 4.86 -10.12
CA PHE A 677 2.75 3.95 -9.31
C PHE A 677 4.05 4.63 -8.90
N VAL A 678 4.32 4.70 -7.61
CA VAL A 678 5.47 5.41 -7.04
C VAL A 678 6.27 4.51 -6.10
N LEU A 679 7.53 4.88 -5.89
CA LEU A 679 8.43 4.25 -4.95
C LEU A 679 8.48 5.08 -3.66
N VAL A 680 8.63 4.42 -2.53
CA VAL A 680 8.67 5.07 -1.21
C VAL A 680 9.85 4.56 -0.40
N ASN A 681 10.60 5.50 0.15
CA ASN A 681 11.78 5.30 0.95
C ASN A 681 11.53 5.75 2.39
N VAL A 682 11.47 4.81 3.32
CA VAL A 682 11.35 5.07 4.76
C VAL A 682 12.65 4.66 5.44
N SER A 683 13.41 5.64 5.93
CA SER A 683 14.70 5.40 6.57
C SER A 683 14.56 5.46 8.08
N MET A 684 14.38 4.29 8.70
CA MET A 684 14.29 4.12 10.15
C MET A 684 15.56 3.60 10.80
N SER A 685 16.62 3.33 10.03
CA SER A 685 17.86 2.84 10.60
C SER A 685 18.33 3.80 11.71
N PRO A 686 18.53 3.30 12.95
CA PRO A 686 19.08 4.12 14.03
C PRO A 686 20.59 4.36 13.83
N PHE A 687 21.20 3.70 12.84
CA PHE A 687 22.60 3.86 12.50
C PHE A 687 22.73 4.90 11.39
N PRO A 688 23.50 5.97 11.60
CA PRO A 688 23.76 6.98 10.60
C PRO A 688 24.68 6.34 9.57
N THR A 689 24.25 6.38 8.32
CA THR A 689 25.04 5.83 7.23
C THR A 689 25.96 6.92 6.66
N GLU A 690 27.25 6.62 6.57
CA GLU A 690 28.21 7.47 5.88
C GLU A 690 27.78 7.73 4.43
N THR A 691 28.19 8.89 3.91
CA THR A 691 27.90 9.30 2.53
C THR A 691 28.24 8.18 1.53
N ASN A 692 29.39 7.52 1.69
CA ASN A 692 29.80 6.43 0.79
C ASN A 692 28.85 5.23 0.81
N PHE A 693 28.24 4.91 1.95
CA PHE A 693 27.28 3.81 2.03
C PHE A 693 25.96 4.19 1.35
N ILE A 694 25.39 5.36 1.67
CA ILE A 694 24.15 5.85 1.03
C ILE A 694 24.36 5.98 -0.49
N SER A 695 25.47 6.59 -0.91
CA SER A 695 25.85 6.71 -2.33
C SER A 695 25.93 5.35 -3.01
N SER A 696 26.49 4.33 -2.35
CA SER A 696 26.53 2.97 -2.93
C SER A 696 25.14 2.35 -3.11
N LEU A 697 24.19 2.63 -2.21
CA LEU A 697 22.81 2.15 -2.33
C LEU A 697 22.06 2.93 -3.41
N ALA A 698 22.26 4.23 -3.50
CA ALA A 698 21.70 5.07 -4.56
C ALA A 698 22.24 4.66 -5.94
N GLU A 699 23.52 4.31 -6.04
CA GLU A 699 24.10 3.82 -7.30
C GLU A 699 23.58 2.42 -7.66
N ALA A 700 23.42 1.52 -6.69
CA ALA A 700 22.80 0.22 -6.92
C ALA A 700 21.33 0.35 -7.40
N PHE A 701 20.58 1.29 -6.82
CA PHE A 701 19.24 1.65 -7.29
C PHE A 701 19.28 2.15 -8.74
N LYS A 702 20.17 3.11 -9.03
CA LYS A 702 20.34 3.71 -10.35
C LYS A 702 20.65 2.64 -11.41
N GLN A 703 21.60 1.75 -11.13
CA GLN A 703 21.95 0.64 -12.02
C GLN A 703 20.75 -0.27 -12.26
N THR A 704 20.00 -0.61 -11.21
CA THR A 704 18.79 -1.43 -11.33
C THR A 704 17.73 -0.77 -12.21
N ALA A 705 17.51 0.54 -12.06
CA ALA A 705 16.58 1.29 -12.87
C ALA A 705 17.02 1.34 -14.35
N ASN A 706 18.30 1.61 -14.61
CA ASN A 706 18.86 1.57 -15.96
C ASN A 706 18.73 0.18 -16.60
N ASP A 707 19.01 -0.89 -15.86
CA ASP A 707 18.84 -2.26 -16.35
C ASP A 707 17.39 -2.54 -16.76
N VAL A 708 16.42 -2.09 -15.95
CA VAL A 708 14.99 -2.23 -16.27
C VAL A 708 14.62 -1.42 -17.51
N ILE A 709 15.14 -0.19 -17.65
CA ILE A 709 14.89 0.63 -18.84
C ILE A 709 15.40 -0.07 -20.09
N GLN A 710 16.67 -0.49 -20.10
CA GLN A 710 17.32 -1.07 -21.27
C GLN A 710 16.77 -2.46 -21.63
N GLN A 711 16.54 -3.32 -20.62
CA GLN A 711 16.13 -4.71 -20.86
C GLN A 711 14.62 -4.85 -21.06
N SER A 712 13.85 -3.84 -20.66
CA SER A 712 12.39 -3.96 -20.60
C SER A 712 11.65 -2.77 -21.19
N CYS A 713 11.86 -1.54 -20.71
CA CYS A 713 11.02 -0.40 -21.13
C CYS A 713 11.30 0.07 -22.56
N ILE A 714 12.56 0.07 -22.99
CA ILE A 714 12.93 0.43 -24.37
C ILE A 714 12.43 -0.63 -25.37
N PRO A 715 12.75 -1.94 -25.24
CA PRO A 715 12.27 -2.97 -26.18
C PRO A 715 10.73 -3.08 -26.24
N ARG A 716 10.04 -2.63 -25.19
CA ARG A 716 8.58 -2.60 -25.10
C ARG A 716 7.97 -1.49 -25.95
N ASN A 717 8.66 -0.37 -26.13
CA ASN A 717 8.12 0.87 -26.69
C ASN A 717 8.77 1.33 -28.01
N ILE A 718 9.70 0.57 -28.58
CA ILE A 718 10.26 0.83 -29.91
C ILE A 718 9.60 -0.03 -30.97
N ILE A 719 9.49 0.50 -32.19
CA ILE A 719 9.07 -0.25 -33.37
C ILE A 719 10.32 -0.69 -34.14
N VAL A 720 10.50 -1.99 -34.30
CA VAL A 720 11.59 -2.61 -35.06
C VAL A 720 11.05 -3.69 -36.00
N PRO A 721 11.74 -4.00 -37.12
CA PRO A 721 11.32 -5.09 -38.01
C PRO A 721 11.11 -6.41 -37.27
N ASP A 722 9.97 -7.06 -37.50
CA ASP A 722 9.57 -8.31 -36.85
C ASP A 722 8.66 -9.16 -37.77
N TYR A 723 8.37 -10.39 -37.36
CA TYR A 723 7.40 -11.26 -37.99
C TYR A 723 5.99 -10.85 -37.59
N HIS A 724 5.17 -10.50 -38.57
CA HIS A 724 3.75 -10.20 -38.37
C HIS A 724 2.92 -11.40 -38.75
N THR A 725 1.99 -11.79 -37.87
CA THR A 725 1.08 -12.93 -38.09
C THR A 725 -0.36 -12.45 -38.07
N PHE A 726 -1.14 -12.98 -38.99
CA PHE A 726 -2.56 -12.69 -39.16
C PHE A 726 -3.35 -13.99 -39.21
N ILE A 727 -4.55 -14.01 -38.63
CA ILE A 727 -5.51 -15.10 -38.89
C ILE A 727 -6.28 -14.82 -40.17
N LEU A 728 -6.64 -15.88 -40.91
CA LEU A 728 -7.37 -15.76 -42.17
C LEU A 728 -8.88 -15.93 -41.95
N GLN A 729 -9.65 -15.09 -42.64
CA GLN A 729 -11.10 -15.20 -42.74
C GLN A 729 -11.54 -15.04 -44.20
N GLY A 730 -12.60 -15.75 -44.59
CA GLY A 730 -13.11 -15.73 -45.97
C GLY A 730 -12.28 -16.56 -46.95
N THR A 731 -12.77 -16.70 -48.18
CA THR A 731 -12.09 -17.41 -49.29
C THR A 731 -12.06 -16.61 -50.58
N ASP A 732 -13.03 -15.71 -50.78
CA ASP A 732 -13.08 -14.78 -51.91
C ASP A 732 -14.07 -13.63 -51.61
N PRO A 733 -13.59 -12.42 -51.21
CA PRO A 733 -12.20 -12.06 -50.95
C PRO A 733 -11.64 -12.67 -49.66
N VAL A 734 -10.31 -12.60 -49.48
CA VAL A 734 -9.61 -13.09 -48.28
C VAL A 734 -9.30 -11.91 -47.35
N TYR A 735 -9.54 -12.10 -46.06
CA TYR A 735 -9.26 -11.12 -45.00
C TYR A 735 -8.17 -11.62 -44.05
N LEU A 736 -7.29 -10.70 -43.64
CA LEU A 736 -6.25 -10.93 -42.64
C LEU A 736 -6.55 -10.08 -41.40
N VAL A 737 -6.63 -10.73 -40.23
CA VAL A 737 -6.83 -10.05 -38.94
C VAL A 737 -5.56 -10.16 -38.12
N SER A 738 -5.00 -9.03 -37.67
CA SER A 738 -3.76 -9.02 -36.90
C SER A 738 -3.91 -9.75 -35.56
N LEU A 739 -2.79 -10.20 -34.99
CA LEU A 739 -2.69 -10.67 -33.62
C LEU A 739 -2.07 -9.57 -32.74
N PRO A 740 -2.87 -8.60 -32.25
CA PRO A 740 -2.36 -7.45 -31.52
C PRO A 740 -1.84 -7.83 -30.12
N MET A 741 -1.00 -6.94 -29.56
CA MET A 741 -0.62 -6.95 -28.15
C MET A 741 -0.67 -5.53 -27.59
N PHE A 742 -1.30 -5.33 -26.44
CA PHE A 742 -1.36 -4.01 -25.78
C PHE A 742 0.00 -3.51 -25.28
N HIS A 743 0.95 -4.41 -25.17
CA HIS A 743 2.12 -4.24 -24.34
C HIS A 743 3.41 -4.20 -25.14
N MET A 744 3.36 -4.29 -26.46
CA MET A 744 4.54 -4.30 -27.32
C MET A 744 4.29 -3.36 -28.49
N ALA A 745 5.05 -2.27 -28.61
CA ALA A 745 4.84 -1.25 -29.65
C ALA A 745 4.77 -1.83 -31.07
N ASN A 746 5.57 -2.86 -31.39
CA ASN A 746 5.51 -3.63 -32.64
C ASN A 746 4.10 -4.17 -32.99
N PHE A 747 3.25 -4.41 -32.00
CA PHE A 747 1.97 -5.10 -32.14
C PHE A 747 0.79 -4.31 -31.53
N ARG A 748 0.99 -3.03 -31.15
CA ARG A 748 -0.06 -2.14 -30.60
C ARG A 748 -0.98 -1.58 -31.69
N GLU A 749 -1.34 -2.38 -32.68
CA GLU A 749 -2.33 -2.02 -33.69
C GLU A 749 -3.27 -3.19 -33.97
N GLN A 750 -4.57 -2.93 -33.87
CA GLN A 750 -5.60 -3.83 -34.37
C GLN A 750 -5.86 -3.50 -35.84
N VAL A 751 -5.61 -4.47 -36.73
CA VAL A 751 -5.70 -4.26 -38.18
C VAL A 751 -6.46 -5.40 -38.84
N ILE A 752 -7.37 -5.04 -39.73
CA ILE A 752 -8.16 -5.94 -40.57
C ILE A 752 -7.90 -5.53 -42.03
N LEU A 753 -7.39 -6.46 -42.82
CA LEU A 753 -6.97 -6.23 -44.20
C LEU A 753 -7.77 -7.11 -45.15
N CYS A 754 -8.12 -6.60 -46.32
CA CYS A 754 -8.58 -7.38 -47.46
C CYS A 754 -7.42 -7.50 -48.46
N VAL A 755 -7.11 -8.73 -48.92
CA VAL A 755 -5.90 -9.01 -49.69
C VAL A 755 -6.14 -9.96 -50.86
N ASP A 756 -5.25 -9.90 -51.84
CA ASP A 756 -5.19 -10.85 -52.96
C ASP A 756 -4.09 -11.90 -52.72
N LEU A 757 -4.45 -13.17 -52.85
CA LEU A 757 -3.53 -14.30 -52.84
C LEU A 757 -3.32 -14.83 -54.26
N PRO A 758 -2.14 -15.40 -54.60
CA PRO A 758 -1.95 -16.07 -55.89
C PRO A 758 -2.97 -17.19 -56.08
N GLU A 759 -3.52 -17.32 -57.28
CA GLU A 759 -4.68 -18.20 -57.54
C GLU A 759 -4.46 -19.65 -57.11
N ASN A 760 -3.23 -20.19 -57.26
CA ASN A 760 -2.90 -21.54 -56.80
C ASN A 760 -2.93 -21.67 -55.26
N VAL A 761 -2.45 -20.65 -54.54
CA VAL A 761 -2.47 -20.59 -53.07
C VAL A 761 -3.88 -20.41 -52.56
N ARG A 762 -4.65 -19.50 -53.19
CA ARG A 762 -6.05 -19.23 -52.84
C ARG A 762 -6.92 -20.47 -53.00
N ARG A 763 -6.78 -21.22 -54.10
CA ARG A 763 -7.52 -22.49 -54.31
C ARG A 763 -7.14 -23.54 -53.27
N ALA A 764 -5.85 -23.75 -53.02
CA ALA A 764 -5.40 -24.71 -52.02
C ALA A 764 -5.94 -24.36 -50.62
N TYR A 765 -5.95 -23.08 -50.26
CA TYR A 765 -6.55 -22.60 -49.02
C TYR A 765 -8.07 -22.79 -48.99
N ALA A 766 -8.79 -22.47 -50.07
CA ALA A 766 -10.24 -22.64 -50.15
C ALA A 766 -10.67 -24.12 -50.04
N ASP A 767 -9.95 -25.03 -50.70
CA ASP A 767 -10.18 -26.48 -50.62
C ASP A 767 -9.92 -26.98 -49.19
N ALA A 768 -8.79 -26.59 -48.57
CA ALA A 768 -8.46 -26.96 -47.20
C ALA A 768 -9.47 -26.40 -46.18
N ARG A 769 -9.94 -25.17 -46.38
CA ARG A 769 -10.96 -24.52 -45.55
C ARG A 769 -12.30 -25.25 -45.64
N ALA A 770 -12.68 -25.71 -46.84
CA ALA A 770 -13.90 -26.49 -47.04
C ALA A 770 -13.83 -27.86 -46.33
N ASP A 771 -12.67 -28.51 -46.37
CA ASP A 771 -12.42 -29.79 -45.69
C ASP A 771 -12.34 -29.63 -44.16
N THR A 772 -11.87 -28.48 -43.67
CA THR A 772 -11.61 -28.23 -42.25
C THR A 772 -12.21 -26.89 -41.76
N PRO A 773 -13.56 -26.75 -41.76
CA PRO A 773 -14.23 -25.47 -41.53
C PRO A 773 -14.01 -24.87 -40.13
N ALA A 774 -13.54 -25.66 -39.16
CA ALA A 774 -13.29 -25.21 -37.78
C ALA A 774 -11.82 -24.85 -37.48
N VAL A 775 -10.89 -25.09 -38.42
CA VAL A 775 -9.45 -24.89 -38.21
C VAL A 775 -9.09 -23.41 -38.35
N VAL A 776 -8.22 -22.87 -37.50
CA VAL A 776 -7.73 -21.50 -37.63
C VAL A 776 -6.47 -21.51 -38.51
N PHE A 777 -6.58 -20.96 -39.71
CA PHE A 777 -5.42 -20.72 -40.57
C PHE A 777 -4.77 -19.38 -40.23
N SER A 778 -3.45 -19.31 -40.39
CA SER A 778 -2.69 -18.08 -40.23
C SER A 778 -1.73 -17.83 -41.40
N ILE A 779 -1.44 -16.55 -41.66
CA ILE A 779 -0.39 -16.09 -42.56
C ILE A 779 0.61 -15.29 -41.74
N SER A 780 1.89 -15.62 -41.89
CA SER A 780 2.99 -14.88 -41.31
C SER A 780 3.90 -14.32 -42.39
N THR A 781 4.52 -13.17 -42.14
CA THR A 781 5.58 -12.66 -43.02
C THR A 781 6.72 -13.68 -43.10
N ALA A 782 7.31 -13.88 -44.27
CA ALA A 782 8.43 -14.81 -44.45
C ALA A 782 9.77 -14.25 -43.93
N ARG A 783 9.81 -12.94 -43.65
CA ARG A 783 10.95 -12.20 -43.11
C ARG A 783 10.47 -11.10 -42.18
N GLU A 784 11.39 -10.59 -41.36
CA GLU A 784 11.14 -9.43 -40.51
C GLU A 784 10.83 -8.19 -41.36
N ASP A 785 9.77 -7.47 -40.98
CA ASP A 785 9.32 -6.22 -41.61
C ASP A 785 8.57 -5.39 -40.56
N THR A 786 8.26 -4.12 -40.82
CA THR A 786 7.36 -3.38 -39.93
C THR A 786 5.94 -3.37 -40.47
N LEU A 787 4.92 -3.39 -39.59
CA LEU A 787 3.53 -3.33 -40.03
C LEU A 787 3.26 -2.08 -40.90
N SER A 788 3.81 -0.93 -40.50
CA SER A 788 3.70 0.31 -41.29
C SER A 788 4.29 0.17 -42.69
N ASP A 789 5.46 -0.47 -42.83
CA ASP A 789 6.09 -0.69 -44.14
C ASP A 789 5.30 -1.70 -44.99
N ILE A 790 4.76 -2.75 -44.38
CA ILE A 790 3.87 -3.72 -45.06
C ILE A 790 2.65 -2.99 -45.64
N LEU A 791 1.98 -2.16 -44.82
CA LEU A 791 0.79 -1.42 -45.21
C LEU A 791 1.10 -0.37 -46.29
N LEU A 792 2.24 0.32 -46.19
CA LEU A 792 2.66 1.32 -47.18
C LEU A 792 3.04 0.67 -48.52
N ARG A 793 3.74 -0.48 -48.48
CA ARG A 793 4.17 -1.22 -49.66
C ARG A 793 2.99 -1.88 -50.38
N GLY A 794 1.94 -2.24 -49.64
CA GLY A 794 0.75 -2.89 -50.18
C GLY A 794 0.95 -4.36 -50.57
N SER A 795 2.12 -4.95 -50.25
CA SER A 795 2.44 -6.36 -50.46
C SER A 795 3.51 -6.87 -49.50
N PHE A 796 3.57 -8.18 -49.27
CA PHE A 796 4.65 -8.86 -48.55
C PHE A 796 4.75 -10.34 -48.94
N VAL A 797 5.95 -10.92 -48.76
CA VAL A 797 6.17 -12.37 -48.94
C VAL A 797 5.78 -13.09 -47.66
N ALA A 798 5.03 -14.18 -47.79
CA ALA A 798 4.37 -14.82 -46.67
C ALA A 798 4.45 -16.35 -46.69
N ASN A 799 4.24 -16.94 -45.51
CA ASN A 799 4.02 -18.36 -45.29
C ASN A 799 2.63 -18.54 -44.65
N MET A 800 1.92 -19.61 -45.00
CA MET A 800 0.59 -19.96 -44.51
C MET A 800 0.64 -21.30 -43.79
N ASP A 801 -0.10 -21.38 -42.67
CA ASP A 801 -0.20 -22.56 -41.83
C ASP A 801 -1.66 -22.80 -41.37
N ASP A 802 -1.97 -24.06 -41.02
CA ASP A 802 -3.26 -24.50 -40.47
C ASP A 802 -3.35 -24.35 -38.94
N SER A 803 -2.48 -23.51 -38.38
CA SER A 803 -2.44 -23.17 -36.96
C SER A 803 -1.82 -21.78 -36.76
N VAL A 804 -1.98 -21.24 -35.55
CA VAL A 804 -1.30 -20.00 -35.15
C VAL A 804 0.07 -20.33 -34.55
N PRO A 805 1.17 -19.71 -35.01
CA PRO A 805 2.51 -19.89 -34.49
C PRO A 805 2.56 -19.80 -32.95
N THR A 806 3.27 -20.75 -32.34
CA THR A 806 3.46 -20.77 -30.88
C THR A 806 4.68 -19.98 -30.43
N SER A 807 5.62 -19.68 -31.34
CA SER A 807 6.87 -18.98 -31.02
C SER A 807 7.47 -18.23 -32.21
N ARG A 808 8.27 -17.19 -31.96
CA ARG A 808 9.15 -16.60 -32.99
C ARG A 808 10.13 -17.62 -33.56
N LYS A 809 10.60 -18.56 -32.75
CA LYS A 809 11.51 -19.61 -33.23
C LYS A 809 10.90 -20.38 -34.41
N VAL A 810 9.62 -20.70 -34.33
CA VAL A 810 8.85 -21.35 -35.42
C VAL A 810 8.82 -20.45 -36.67
N LEU A 811 8.66 -19.13 -36.49
CA LEU A 811 8.64 -18.16 -37.60
C LEU A 811 10.01 -17.95 -38.26
N SER A 812 11.08 -18.07 -37.50
CA SER A 812 12.46 -17.88 -37.98
C SER A 812 13.14 -19.14 -38.50
N ASP A 813 12.54 -20.33 -38.30
CA ASP A 813 13.15 -21.61 -38.65
C ASP A 813 12.96 -21.89 -40.16
N PRO A 814 14.04 -21.90 -40.97
CA PRO A 814 13.92 -22.14 -42.41
C PRO A 814 13.46 -23.56 -42.75
N ASP A 815 13.58 -24.51 -41.82
CA ASP A 815 13.16 -25.90 -41.99
C ASP A 815 11.72 -26.15 -41.47
N GLN A 816 11.05 -25.10 -40.97
CA GLN A 816 9.65 -25.19 -40.54
C GLN A 816 8.78 -25.58 -41.74
N TRP A 817 7.99 -26.63 -41.56
CA TRP A 817 6.98 -26.99 -42.55
C TRP A 817 5.88 -25.93 -42.57
N HIS A 818 5.51 -25.53 -43.78
CA HIS A 818 4.39 -24.63 -44.02
C HIS A 818 3.37 -25.27 -44.97
N PHE A 819 2.09 -24.99 -44.75
CA PHE A 819 1.03 -25.43 -45.66
C PHE A 819 1.20 -24.83 -47.07
N GLN A 820 1.56 -23.54 -47.15
CA GLN A 820 2.04 -22.87 -48.36
C GLN A 820 3.17 -21.91 -47.96
N SER A 821 4.26 -21.82 -48.73
CA SER A 821 5.39 -20.95 -48.38
C SER A 821 5.87 -20.10 -49.55
N GLY A 822 6.47 -18.95 -49.22
CA GLY A 822 7.20 -18.10 -50.16
C GLY A 822 6.33 -17.46 -51.23
N PHE A 823 5.05 -17.17 -50.95
CA PHE A 823 4.14 -16.52 -51.89
C PHE A 823 3.94 -15.04 -51.56
N GLU A 824 3.58 -14.23 -52.55
CA GLU A 824 3.31 -12.80 -52.35
C GLU A 824 1.83 -12.56 -52.03
N VAL A 825 1.57 -11.93 -50.88
CA VAL A 825 0.29 -11.29 -50.56
C VAL A 825 0.31 -9.89 -51.17
N SER A 826 -0.71 -9.52 -51.95
CA SER A 826 -0.73 -8.25 -52.69
C SER A 826 -2.08 -7.52 -52.57
N ASN A 827 -2.16 -6.30 -53.12
CA ASN A 827 -3.38 -5.47 -53.15
C ASN A 827 -4.01 -5.29 -51.75
N ILE A 828 -3.17 -5.02 -50.75
CA ILE A 828 -3.61 -4.86 -49.37
C ILE A 828 -4.50 -3.62 -49.25
N ARG A 829 -5.76 -3.84 -48.87
CA ARG A 829 -6.74 -2.79 -48.55
C ARG A 829 -7.05 -2.83 -47.06
N ILE A 830 -6.95 -1.69 -46.39
CA ILE A 830 -7.24 -1.57 -44.96
C ILE A 830 -8.76 -1.49 -44.79
N VAL A 831 -9.35 -2.49 -44.14
CA VAL A 831 -10.77 -2.47 -43.72
C VAL A 831 -10.88 -1.73 -42.41
N ARG A 832 -10.06 -2.10 -41.42
CA ARG A 832 -9.96 -1.41 -40.13
C ARG A 832 -8.52 -1.33 -39.67
N ARG A 833 -8.18 -0.21 -39.04
CA ARG A 833 -6.90 0.03 -38.38
C ARG A 833 -7.14 0.92 -37.18
N ARG A 834 -6.77 0.45 -36.00
CA ARG A 834 -6.87 1.19 -34.75
C ARG A 834 -5.59 1.03 -33.94
N SER A 835 -5.11 2.14 -33.38
CA SER A 835 -4.00 2.11 -32.43
C SER A 835 -4.49 1.57 -31.07
N LEU A 836 -3.67 0.73 -30.44
CA LEU A 836 -3.87 0.21 -29.09
C LEU A 836 -2.88 0.84 -28.11
N GLU A 837 -2.32 2.01 -28.45
CA GLU A 837 -1.53 2.80 -27.52
C GLU A 837 -2.40 3.20 -26.33
N SER A 838 -1.89 3.05 -25.11
CA SER A 838 -2.72 3.16 -23.90
C SER A 838 -3.36 4.54 -23.72
N THR A 839 -2.77 5.60 -24.27
CA THR A 839 -3.31 6.97 -24.24
C THR A 839 -4.51 7.16 -25.17
N LEU A 840 -4.76 6.22 -26.10
CA LEU A 840 -5.88 6.23 -27.04
C LEU A 840 -6.97 5.20 -26.69
N LEU A 841 -6.75 4.41 -25.63
CA LEU A 841 -7.74 3.45 -25.13
C LEU A 841 -8.76 4.15 -24.22
N ASP A 842 -9.96 3.58 -24.17
CA ASP A 842 -11.02 4.04 -23.30
C ASP A 842 -10.70 3.75 -21.83
N ALA A 843 -11.05 4.67 -20.94
CA ALA A 843 -10.86 4.50 -19.50
C ALA A 843 -11.82 3.46 -18.88
N LYS A 844 -12.91 3.09 -19.58
CA LYS A 844 -13.93 2.16 -19.09
C LYS A 844 -14.37 1.21 -20.20
N TYR A 845 -14.49 -0.07 -19.87
CA TYR A 845 -15.04 -1.08 -20.78
C TYR A 845 -16.47 -0.71 -21.20
N PRO A 846 -16.85 -1.05 -22.44
CA PRO A 846 -18.22 -0.84 -22.91
C PRO A 846 -19.19 -1.73 -22.13
N SER A 847 -20.43 -1.26 -21.96
CA SER A 847 -21.46 -2.05 -21.27
C SER A 847 -21.90 -3.30 -22.03
N TYR A 848 -21.65 -3.34 -23.33
CA TYR A 848 -21.98 -4.42 -24.23
C TYR A 848 -20.84 -4.63 -25.22
N MET A 849 -20.53 -5.88 -25.51
CA MET A 849 -19.34 -6.25 -26.28
C MET A 849 -19.49 -5.88 -27.77
N PRO A 850 -18.64 -4.99 -28.32
CA PRO A 850 -18.69 -4.56 -29.71
C PRO A 850 -17.79 -5.41 -30.62
N PHE A 851 -18.23 -5.67 -31.85
CA PHE A 851 -17.47 -6.40 -32.86
C PHE A 851 -17.45 -5.61 -34.19
N TYR A 852 -16.30 -5.51 -34.83
CA TYR A 852 -16.26 -5.15 -36.25
C TYR A 852 -16.96 -6.24 -37.05
N LEU A 853 -17.78 -5.85 -38.01
CA LEU A 853 -18.55 -6.73 -38.90
C LEU A 853 -18.25 -6.35 -40.34
N TYR A 854 -17.64 -7.25 -41.09
CA TYR A 854 -17.12 -7.00 -42.45
C TYR A 854 -17.21 -8.26 -43.30
N GLY A 855 -16.93 -8.14 -44.59
CA GLY A 855 -16.95 -9.27 -45.51
C GLY A 855 -17.80 -8.98 -46.75
N THR A 856 -18.45 -10.03 -47.25
CA THR A 856 -19.46 -9.94 -48.31
C THR A 856 -20.78 -10.49 -47.81
N LYS A 857 -21.86 -10.31 -48.57
CA LYS A 857 -23.16 -10.91 -48.21
C LYS A 857 -23.10 -12.44 -48.12
N ALA A 858 -22.18 -13.07 -48.85
CA ALA A 858 -21.98 -14.52 -48.84
C ALA A 858 -21.07 -14.98 -47.69
N GLN A 859 -20.11 -14.16 -47.26
CA GLN A 859 -19.10 -14.50 -46.26
C GLN A 859 -18.93 -13.32 -45.28
N ILE A 860 -19.67 -13.37 -44.17
CA ILE A 860 -19.60 -12.33 -43.12
C ILE A 860 -18.62 -12.76 -42.03
N HIS A 861 -17.87 -11.81 -41.50
CA HIS A 861 -16.82 -12.03 -40.50
C HIS A 861 -16.92 -11.03 -39.36
N ILE A 862 -16.40 -11.41 -38.20
CA ILE A 862 -16.28 -10.53 -37.05
C ILE A 862 -14.93 -10.59 -36.35
N ASP A 863 -14.56 -9.46 -35.74
CA ASP A 863 -13.44 -9.33 -34.81
C ASP A 863 -13.80 -8.36 -33.68
N HIS A 864 -13.45 -8.71 -32.44
CA HIS A 864 -13.78 -7.94 -31.24
C HIS A 864 -13.14 -6.54 -31.25
N VAL A 865 -13.90 -5.48 -30.99
CA VAL A 865 -13.37 -4.11 -30.95
C VAL A 865 -12.60 -3.89 -29.65
N LEU A 866 -11.29 -3.73 -29.72
CA LEU A 866 -10.43 -3.60 -28.54
C LEU A 866 -10.38 -2.15 -28.04
N LEU A 867 -11.20 -1.84 -27.03
CA LEU A 867 -11.34 -0.48 -26.48
C LEU A 867 -10.52 -0.22 -25.21
N CYS A 868 -10.30 -1.23 -24.39
CA CYS A 868 -9.61 -1.13 -23.10
C CYS A 868 -8.53 -2.22 -22.97
N SER A 869 -7.59 -2.06 -22.04
CA SER A 869 -6.56 -3.06 -21.69
C SER A 869 -6.54 -3.33 -20.19
N PRO A 870 -6.34 -4.59 -19.73
CA PRO A 870 -6.22 -5.82 -20.52
C PRO A 870 -7.52 -6.21 -21.25
N ASN A 871 -7.46 -7.08 -22.26
CA ASN A 871 -8.67 -7.52 -22.97
C ASN A 871 -8.51 -8.91 -23.58
N ILE A 872 -9.44 -9.32 -24.43
CA ILE A 872 -9.45 -10.57 -25.15
C ILE A 872 -9.69 -10.31 -26.64
N GLN A 873 -8.94 -10.97 -27.52
CA GLN A 873 -9.28 -11.02 -28.93
C GLN A 873 -10.28 -12.16 -29.17
N LEU A 874 -11.41 -11.84 -29.80
CA LEU A 874 -12.43 -12.81 -30.20
C LEU A 874 -12.77 -12.57 -31.67
N SER A 875 -12.55 -13.57 -32.52
CA SER A 875 -12.79 -13.46 -33.96
C SER A 875 -13.56 -14.68 -34.45
N ALA A 876 -14.44 -14.51 -35.43
CA ALA A 876 -15.18 -15.61 -36.05
C ALA A 876 -15.35 -15.37 -37.54
N ASP A 877 -15.11 -16.41 -38.35
CA ASP A 877 -15.36 -16.37 -39.79
C ASP A 877 -16.73 -17.00 -40.12
N GLN A 878 -17.22 -16.77 -41.35
CA GLN A 878 -18.50 -17.31 -41.86
C GLN A 878 -19.69 -17.15 -40.89
N ALA A 879 -19.79 -15.98 -40.24
CA ALA A 879 -20.95 -15.66 -39.42
C ALA A 879 -22.20 -15.49 -40.29
N THR A 880 -23.37 -15.73 -39.72
CA THR A 880 -24.67 -15.50 -40.38
C THR A 880 -25.39 -14.37 -39.65
N LEU A 881 -25.80 -13.35 -40.40
CA LEU A 881 -26.55 -12.21 -39.88
C LEU A 881 -27.99 -12.26 -40.40
N ASP A 882 -28.95 -12.26 -39.48
CA ASP A 882 -30.38 -12.18 -39.78
C ASP A 882 -30.93 -10.86 -39.22
N ILE A 883 -31.34 -9.94 -40.10
CA ILE A 883 -31.81 -8.59 -39.75
C ILE A 883 -33.33 -8.57 -39.65
N HIS A 884 -33.85 -7.93 -38.62
CA HIS A 884 -35.28 -7.82 -38.40
C HIS A 884 -35.96 -7.02 -39.54
N PRO A 885 -37.09 -7.51 -40.10
CA PRO A 885 -37.73 -6.92 -41.30
C PRO A 885 -38.15 -5.45 -41.19
N ASP A 886 -38.35 -4.96 -39.95
CA ASP A 886 -38.84 -3.61 -39.67
C ASP A 886 -37.77 -2.51 -39.81
N PHE A 887 -36.49 -2.87 -39.95
CA PHE A 887 -35.42 -1.93 -40.25
C PHE A 887 -35.26 -1.86 -41.77
N GLY A 888 -35.51 -0.67 -42.36
CA GLY A 888 -35.61 -0.46 -43.81
C GLY A 888 -34.41 -0.97 -44.62
N GLN A 889 -34.61 -1.15 -45.92
CA GLN A 889 -33.57 -1.64 -46.85
C GLN A 889 -32.37 -0.69 -46.88
N PHE A 890 -31.30 -1.05 -46.16
CA PHE A 890 -29.96 -0.50 -46.36
C PHE A 890 -29.12 -1.51 -47.14
N ASP A 891 -28.20 -1.02 -47.96
CA ASP A 891 -27.33 -1.87 -48.77
C ASP A 891 -26.23 -2.47 -47.89
N ILE A 892 -26.53 -3.65 -47.32
CA ILE A 892 -25.58 -4.34 -46.44
C ILE A 892 -24.28 -4.71 -47.13
N GLU A 893 -24.29 -4.91 -48.46
CA GLU A 893 -23.09 -5.26 -49.21
C GLU A 893 -22.09 -4.10 -49.19
N SER A 894 -22.58 -2.89 -49.49
CA SER A 894 -21.79 -1.65 -49.39
C SER A 894 -21.32 -1.34 -47.97
N GLU A 895 -22.11 -1.65 -46.94
CA GLU A 895 -21.73 -1.36 -45.56
C GLU A 895 -20.71 -2.37 -45.00
N LEU A 896 -20.77 -3.65 -45.44
CA LEU A 896 -19.79 -4.68 -45.06
C LEU A 896 -18.40 -4.45 -45.66
N GLU A 897 -18.31 -3.81 -46.83
CA GLU A 897 -17.03 -3.41 -47.43
C GLU A 897 -16.31 -2.36 -46.58
N ASN A 898 -17.07 -1.41 -46.03
CA ASN A 898 -16.52 -0.35 -45.17
C ASN A 898 -16.33 -0.83 -43.73
N GLY A 899 -17.09 -1.80 -43.23
CA GLY A 899 -16.99 -2.35 -41.88
C GLY A 899 -17.98 -1.71 -40.89
N LEU A 900 -18.96 -2.48 -40.44
CA LEU A 900 -19.94 -2.08 -39.43
C LEU A 900 -19.44 -2.40 -38.02
N VAL A 901 -20.14 -1.87 -37.00
CA VAL A 901 -19.99 -2.31 -35.61
C VAL A 901 -21.26 -3.02 -35.18
N ALA A 902 -21.13 -4.30 -34.80
CA ALA A 902 -22.18 -5.12 -34.22
C ALA A 902 -21.99 -5.19 -32.69
N VAL A 903 -22.90 -4.60 -31.93
CA VAL A 903 -22.89 -4.67 -30.46
C VAL A 903 -23.76 -5.85 -30.03
N MET A 904 -23.21 -6.77 -29.23
CA MET A 904 -23.96 -7.90 -28.68
C MET A 904 -24.81 -7.47 -27.48
N ASP A 905 -26.12 -7.33 -27.69
CA ASP A 905 -27.08 -6.78 -26.71
C ASP A 905 -27.19 -7.61 -25.40
N ASP A 906 -26.70 -8.86 -25.41
CA ASP A 906 -26.77 -9.81 -24.30
C ASP A 906 -25.41 -10.15 -23.67
N VAL A 907 -24.33 -9.56 -24.18
CA VAL A 907 -22.96 -9.86 -23.70
C VAL A 907 -22.38 -8.59 -23.09
N ARG A 908 -22.32 -8.55 -21.76
CA ARG A 908 -21.76 -7.43 -21.01
C ARG A 908 -20.26 -7.60 -20.84
N GLU A 909 -19.47 -6.76 -21.50
CA GLU A 909 -18.01 -6.89 -21.46
C GLU A 909 -17.43 -6.48 -20.10
N GLU A 910 -17.89 -5.37 -19.53
CA GLU A 910 -17.34 -4.77 -18.32
C GLU A 910 -17.39 -5.70 -17.09
N VAL A 911 -18.35 -6.63 -17.07
CA VAL A 911 -18.51 -7.59 -15.96
C VAL A 911 -17.70 -8.88 -16.14
N MET A 912 -17.11 -9.09 -17.32
CA MET A 912 -16.31 -10.29 -17.65
C MET A 912 -14.80 -10.04 -17.58
N GLN A 913 -14.38 -8.77 -17.49
CA GLN A 913 -12.97 -8.41 -17.47
C GLN A 913 -12.36 -8.50 -16.06
N PRO A 914 -11.07 -8.83 -15.92
CA PRO A 914 -10.17 -9.30 -16.99
C PRO A 914 -10.34 -10.81 -17.29
N PHE A 915 -10.16 -11.20 -18.55
CA PHE A 915 -10.05 -12.62 -18.94
C PHE A 915 -8.66 -13.20 -18.59
N GLY A 916 -8.58 -14.51 -18.36
CA GLY A 916 -7.32 -15.17 -18.04
C GLY A 916 -7.43 -16.69 -17.96
N THR A 917 -6.35 -17.38 -17.61
CA THR A 917 -6.32 -18.87 -17.61
C THR A 917 -7.34 -19.56 -16.69
N GLY A 918 -7.86 -18.86 -15.67
CA GLY A 918 -8.95 -19.35 -14.81
C GLY A 918 -10.35 -18.93 -15.27
N HIS A 919 -10.46 -18.13 -16.32
CA HIS A 919 -11.70 -17.54 -16.85
C HIS A 919 -11.74 -17.64 -18.38
N ASP A 920 -12.01 -18.85 -18.90
CA ASP A 920 -12.15 -19.11 -20.35
C ASP A 920 -13.50 -18.55 -20.86
N PRO A 921 -13.51 -17.72 -21.93
CA PRO A 921 -14.72 -17.18 -22.55
C PRO A 921 -15.57 -18.25 -23.29
N THR A 922 -16.14 -19.20 -22.55
CA THR A 922 -16.93 -20.30 -23.13
C THR A 922 -18.23 -19.85 -23.80
N PHE A 923 -18.64 -18.58 -23.59
CA PHE A 923 -19.78 -17.97 -24.26
C PHE A 923 -19.54 -17.79 -25.77
N PHE A 924 -18.29 -17.55 -26.17
CA PHE A 924 -17.90 -17.33 -27.56
C PHE A 924 -17.41 -18.65 -28.17
N ARG A 925 -18.36 -19.44 -28.70
CA ARG A 925 -18.11 -20.78 -29.25
C ARG A 925 -18.83 -20.99 -30.58
N PRO A 926 -18.40 -21.96 -31.42
CA PRO A 926 -18.99 -22.18 -32.74
C PRO A 926 -20.52 -22.29 -32.71
N HIS A 927 -21.18 -21.75 -33.73
CA HIS A 927 -22.64 -21.80 -33.91
C HIS A 927 -23.47 -21.15 -32.79
N ARG A 928 -22.85 -20.35 -31.92
CA ARG A 928 -23.59 -19.57 -30.92
C ARG A 928 -24.26 -18.36 -31.60
N THR A 929 -25.52 -18.12 -31.26
CA THR A 929 -26.30 -16.97 -31.73
C THR A 929 -26.39 -15.89 -30.66
N PHE A 930 -26.23 -14.63 -31.06
CA PHE A 930 -26.34 -13.44 -30.23
C PHE A 930 -27.34 -12.46 -30.82
N ARG A 931 -28.08 -11.74 -29.98
CA ARG A 931 -28.82 -10.55 -30.42
C ARG A 931 -27.84 -9.41 -30.62
N VAL A 932 -27.97 -8.71 -31.74
CA VAL A 932 -27.06 -7.63 -32.10
C VAL A 932 -27.80 -6.38 -32.55
N SER A 933 -27.25 -5.23 -32.15
CA SER A 933 -27.56 -3.93 -32.72
C SER A 933 -26.41 -3.49 -33.61
N LEU A 934 -26.71 -3.07 -34.85
CA LEU A 934 -25.73 -2.64 -35.84
C LEU A 934 -25.62 -1.12 -35.86
N TYR A 935 -24.39 -0.65 -35.96
CA TYR A 935 -24.03 0.76 -36.04
C TYR A 935 -23.03 0.94 -37.18
N ARG A 936 -23.02 2.13 -37.78
CA ARG A 936 -21.86 2.57 -38.54
C ARG A 936 -20.73 2.88 -37.56
N ASP A 937 -19.50 2.65 -38.00
CA ASP A 937 -18.32 2.91 -37.19
C ASP A 937 -18.24 4.43 -36.88
N PRO A 938 -18.22 4.85 -35.60
CA PRO A 938 -18.19 6.26 -35.23
C PRO A 938 -16.91 7.00 -35.65
N ASP A 939 -15.85 6.29 -36.02
CA ASP A 939 -14.58 6.89 -36.45
C ASP A 939 -14.60 7.37 -37.92
N GLU A 940 -15.64 7.01 -38.71
CA GLU A 940 -15.87 7.53 -40.06
C GLU A 940 -16.92 8.67 -40.05
N VAL A 941 -16.42 9.91 -40.20
CA VAL A 941 -17.19 11.12 -40.58
C VAL A 941 -18.53 11.29 -39.84
N GLY A 942 -18.46 11.50 -38.53
CA GLY A 942 -19.57 11.98 -37.71
C GLY A 942 -19.72 11.18 -36.44
N GLY A 943 -19.18 11.70 -35.33
CA GLY A 943 -19.32 11.13 -34.00
C GLY A 943 -20.78 10.89 -33.55
N PRO A 944 -21.01 10.47 -32.30
CA PRO A 944 -22.07 9.55 -31.81
C PRO A 944 -23.54 9.98 -32.04
N SER A 945 -23.91 10.19 -33.30
CA SER A 945 -25.20 10.68 -33.77
C SER A 945 -25.85 9.72 -34.80
N ALA A 946 -25.14 8.67 -35.21
CA ALA A 946 -25.70 7.59 -36.01
C ALA A 946 -26.48 6.63 -35.09
N GLY A 947 -27.79 6.83 -34.95
CA GLY A 947 -28.67 5.88 -34.27
C GLY A 947 -28.54 4.46 -34.85
N VAL A 948 -29.10 3.48 -34.13
CA VAL A 948 -29.08 2.06 -34.53
C VAL A 948 -29.49 1.90 -36.01
N LEU A 949 -28.59 1.35 -36.83
CA LEU A 949 -28.82 1.13 -38.26
C LEU A 949 -29.81 -0.02 -38.47
N ALA A 950 -29.60 -1.13 -37.75
CA ALA A 950 -30.45 -2.30 -37.79
C ALA A 950 -30.33 -3.11 -36.49
N ARG A 951 -31.30 -3.99 -36.25
CA ARG A 951 -31.21 -5.02 -35.20
C ARG A 951 -31.44 -6.39 -35.78
N GLY A 952 -30.84 -7.40 -35.17
CA GLY A 952 -30.93 -8.75 -35.68
C GLY A 952 -30.32 -9.78 -34.76
N THR A 953 -30.01 -10.93 -35.34
CA THR A 953 -29.22 -11.96 -34.69
C THR A 953 -27.98 -12.29 -35.51
N LEU A 954 -26.87 -12.50 -34.82
CA LEU A 954 -25.61 -12.92 -35.40
C LEU A 954 -25.26 -14.31 -34.89
N THR A 955 -25.12 -15.28 -35.79
CA THR A 955 -24.70 -16.64 -35.46
C THR A 955 -23.25 -16.86 -35.88
N LEU A 956 -22.40 -17.27 -34.95
CA LEU A 956 -20.98 -17.54 -35.23
C LEU A 956 -20.81 -18.74 -36.17
N GLY A 957 -19.81 -18.70 -37.04
CA GLY A 957 -19.42 -19.82 -37.89
C GLY A 957 -18.75 -20.96 -37.12
N ALA A 958 -18.15 -21.89 -37.87
CA ALA A 958 -17.47 -23.06 -37.31
C ALA A 958 -16.07 -22.73 -36.75
N CYS A 959 -15.35 -21.79 -37.37
CA CYS A 959 -14.03 -21.35 -36.92
C CYS A 959 -14.15 -20.10 -36.03
N VAL A 960 -13.74 -20.26 -34.77
CA VAL A 960 -13.64 -19.17 -33.80
C VAL A 960 -12.22 -19.11 -33.24
N TYR A 961 -11.67 -17.90 -33.16
CA TYR A 961 -10.37 -17.61 -32.56
C TYR A 961 -10.57 -16.84 -31.26
N ARG A 962 -9.77 -17.19 -30.24
CA ARG A 962 -9.83 -16.61 -28.90
C ARG A 962 -8.43 -16.49 -28.34
N ASP A 963 -8.03 -15.27 -27.97
CA ASP A 963 -6.76 -15.03 -27.31
C ASP A 963 -6.92 -14.01 -26.18
N PHE A 964 -6.86 -14.49 -24.94
CA PHE A 964 -6.83 -13.68 -23.72
C PHE A 964 -5.44 -13.66 -23.07
N ASP A 965 -4.47 -14.34 -23.69
CA ASP A 965 -3.15 -14.54 -23.13
C ASP A 965 -2.13 -13.69 -23.89
N LYS A 966 -1.87 -13.96 -25.17
CA LYS A 966 -0.82 -13.22 -25.91
C LYS A 966 -1.16 -11.75 -26.05
N ILE A 967 -2.41 -11.40 -26.32
CA ILE A 967 -2.85 -9.99 -26.37
C ILE A 967 -2.48 -9.16 -25.13
N ASN A 968 -2.45 -9.79 -23.95
CA ASN A 968 -2.13 -9.17 -22.65
C ASN A 968 -0.70 -9.45 -22.18
N ARG A 969 0.12 -10.16 -22.96
CA ARG A 969 1.49 -10.49 -22.56
C ARG A 969 2.41 -9.30 -22.76
N ASP A 970 3.25 -9.06 -21.75
CA ASP A 970 4.43 -8.23 -21.87
C ASP A 970 5.64 -9.15 -22.14
N LEU A 971 6.16 -9.14 -23.37
CA LEU A 971 7.28 -10.00 -23.76
C LEU A 971 8.59 -9.57 -23.10
N THR A 972 8.65 -8.35 -22.58
CA THR A 972 9.85 -7.83 -21.89
C THR A 972 9.80 -8.06 -20.39
N ALA A 973 8.65 -8.51 -19.85
CA ALA A 973 8.48 -8.83 -18.44
C ALA A 973 9.61 -9.73 -17.95
N LEU A 974 10.40 -9.23 -16.99
CA LEU A 974 11.57 -9.91 -16.46
C LEU A 974 11.16 -11.27 -15.89
N VAL A 975 11.60 -12.36 -16.54
CA VAL A 975 11.29 -13.72 -16.10
C VAL A 975 12.00 -13.96 -14.77
N THR A 976 11.25 -13.85 -13.68
CA THR A 976 11.52 -14.67 -12.49
C THR A 976 10.96 -16.06 -12.80
N LYS A 977 11.79 -16.94 -13.38
CA LYS A 977 11.45 -18.31 -13.82
C LYS A 977 10.33 -18.93 -12.98
N SER A 978 9.21 -19.32 -13.58
CA SER A 978 8.05 -19.97 -12.94
C SER A 978 7.19 -19.07 -12.02
N LYS A 979 6.06 -18.58 -12.52
CA LYS A 979 4.95 -18.06 -11.70
C LYS A 979 4.13 -19.16 -11.00
N ARG A 980 4.54 -20.44 -11.01
CA ARG A 980 3.64 -21.56 -10.63
C ARG A 980 4.15 -22.57 -9.61
N HIS A 981 5.45 -22.60 -9.26
CA HIS A 981 5.94 -23.58 -8.29
C HIS A 981 6.70 -22.91 -7.15
N ALA A 982 6.27 -23.21 -5.92
CA ALA A 982 7.03 -22.92 -4.71
C ALA A 982 8.42 -23.58 -4.78
N THR A 983 9.42 -22.97 -4.13
CA THR A 983 10.75 -23.59 -4.05
C THR A 983 10.65 -24.91 -3.29
N PRO A 984 11.49 -25.91 -3.61
CA PRO A 984 11.61 -27.12 -2.81
C PRO A 984 11.83 -26.81 -1.31
N GLU A 985 12.61 -25.76 -1.03
CA GLU A 985 12.83 -25.20 0.31
C GLU A 985 11.52 -24.76 0.99
N PHE A 986 10.67 -23.99 0.29
CA PHE A 986 9.39 -23.52 0.82
C PHE A 986 8.39 -24.67 1.02
N GLU A 987 8.29 -25.60 0.08
CA GLU A 987 7.41 -26.78 0.23
C GLU A 987 7.86 -27.69 1.38
N ALA A 988 9.18 -27.83 1.57
CA ALA A 988 9.73 -28.55 2.73
C ALA A 988 9.37 -27.83 4.04
N PHE A 989 9.47 -26.50 4.10
CA PHE A 989 9.08 -25.72 5.29
C PHE A 989 7.58 -25.80 5.55
N LYS A 990 6.75 -25.70 4.51
CA LYS A 990 5.30 -25.89 4.60
C LYS A 990 4.99 -27.27 5.16
N LYS A 991 5.61 -28.33 4.63
CA LYS A 991 5.45 -29.69 5.15
C LYS A 991 5.90 -29.81 6.60
N PHE A 992 6.99 -29.15 7.01
CA PHE A 992 7.45 -29.09 8.39
C PHE A 992 6.37 -28.50 9.31
N ILE A 993 5.82 -27.32 9.01
CA ILE A 993 4.82 -26.66 9.86
C ILE A 993 3.43 -27.31 9.82
N THR A 994 3.08 -28.05 8.77
CA THR A 994 1.76 -28.71 8.64
C THR A 994 1.79 -30.21 8.96
N SER A 995 2.94 -30.79 9.30
CA SER A 995 3.01 -32.23 9.56
C SER A 995 2.28 -32.62 10.85
N GLU A 996 1.38 -33.60 10.76
CA GLU A 996 0.78 -34.27 11.91
C GLU A 996 1.65 -35.48 12.28
N GLY A 997 2.32 -35.46 13.44
CA GLY A 997 3.14 -36.59 13.93
C GLY A 997 4.63 -36.27 14.09
N ASP A 998 5.51 -37.15 13.62
CA ASP A 998 6.97 -36.93 13.63
C ASP A 998 7.33 -35.89 12.55
N CYS A 999 7.83 -34.74 13.00
CA CYS A 999 8.15 -33.62 12.13
C CYS A 999 9.34 -34.01 11.21
N PRO A 1000 9.20 -33.92 9.88
CA PRO A 1000 10.29 -34.26 8.98
C PRO A 1000 11.49 -33.32 9.21
N LYS A 1001 12.72 -33.86 9.22
CA LYS A 1001 13.92 -33.03 9.28
C LYS A 1001 14.02 -32.20 7.99
N LEU A 1002 14.13 -30.88 8.14
CA LEU A 1002 14.53 -29.97 7.08
C LEU A 1002 16.05 -30.13 6.87
N ASP A 1003 16.44 -30.86 5.83
CA ASP A 1003 17.83 -30.97 5.39
C ASP A 1003 18.15 -29.82 4.42
N PHE A 1004 18.73 -28.75 4.97
CA PHE A 1004 19.11 -27.55 4.22
C PHE A 1004 20.25 -27.83 3.23
N ASP A 1005 21.14 -28.78 3.52
CA ASP A 1005 22.30 -29.08 2.67
C ASP A 1005 21.88 -29.83 1.40
N ALA A 1006 20.90 -30.73 1.51
CA ALA A 1006 20.32 -31.45 0.36
C ALA A 1006 19.50 -30.56 -0.60
N LEU A 1007 19.00 -29.42 -0.12
CA LEU A 1007 18.17 -28.48 -0.88
C LEU A 1007 19.01 -27.39 -1.59
N SER A 1008 20.29 -27.26 -1.24
CA SER A 1008 21.21 -26.23 -1.73
C SER A 1008 21.79 -26.46 -3.15
N ILE A 1009 21.35 -27.51 -3.87
CA ILE A 1009 21.86 -27.80 -5.22
C ILE A 1009 21.36 -26.71 -6.19
N SER A 1010 22.31 -25.88 -6.61
CA SER A 1010 22.18 -24.75 -7.50
C SER A 1010 21.36 -25.05 -8.76
N ALA A 1011 20.31 -24.26 -8.97
CA ALA A 1011 19.78 -24.08 -10.31
C ALA A 1011 20.84 -23.34 -11.12
N PRO A 1012 21.31 -23.85 -12.28
CA PRO A 1012 22.26 -23.13 -13.09
C PRO A 1012 21.65 -21.80 -13.53
N HIS A 1013 22.36 -20.71 -13.27
CA HIS A 1013 22.17 -19.42 -13.92
C HIS A 1013 22.47 -19.59 -15.41
N ALA A 1014 21.51 -20.14 -16.16
CA ALA A 1014 21.48 -19.96 -17.60
C ALA A 1014 21.18 -18.49 -17.85
N ALA A 1015 22.17 -17.76 -18.38
CA ALA A 1015 21.93 -16.44 -18.95
C ALA A 1015 20.74 -16.53 -19.92
N PRO A 1016 19.79 -15.58 -19.89
CA PRO A 1016 18.71 -15.57 -20.87
C PRO A 1016 19.36 -15.57 -22.26
N ARG A 1017 19.02 -16.56 -23.10
CA ARG A 1017 19.41 -16.52 -24.51
C ARG A 1017 18.80 -15.25 -25.09
N THR A 1018 19.60 -14.38 -25.66
CA THR A 1018 19.12 -13.18 -26.34
C THR A 1018 18.98 -13.47 -27.83
N VAL A 1019 17.88 -13.05 -28.44
CA VAL A 1019 17.72 -12.97 -29.89
C VAL A 1019 17.88 -11.51 -30.28
N GLN A 1020 18.55 -11.27 -31.39
CA GLN A 1020 18.68 -9.94 -31.97
C GLN A 1020 17.45 -9.69 -32.84
N VAL A 1021 16.66 -8.66 -32.50
CA VAL A 1021 15.48 -8.23 -33.28
C VAL A 1021 15.72 -6.79 -33.73
N GLY A 1022 15.79 -6.56 -35.05
CA GLY A 1022 16.07 -5.22 -35.60
C GLY A 1022 17.33 -4.54 -35.04
N GLY A 1023 18.34 -5.30 -34.63
CA GLY A 1023 19.59 -4.76 -34.04
C GLY A 1023 19.62 -4.66 -32.51
N VAL A 1024 18.50 -4.88 -31.81
CA VAL A 1024 18.41 -4.82 -30.34
C VAL A 1024 18.41 -6.23 -29.75
N HIS A 1025 19.17 -6.47 -28.68
CA HIS A 1025 19.18 -7.75 -27.97
C HIS A 1025 17.96 -7.87 -27.06
N ILE A 1026 17.01 -8.72 -27.43
CA ILE A 1026 15.82 -9.03 -26.62
C ILE A 1026 15.99 -10.46 -26.08
N ALA A 1027 15.54 -10.76 -24.87
CA ALA A 1027 15.54 -12.13 -24.38
C ALA A 1027 14.61 -13.03 -25.24
N ASP A 1028 15.09 -14.19 -25.68
CA ASP A 1028 14.34 -15.23 -26.38
C ASP A 1028 13.30 -15.85 -25.44
N ARG A 1029 12.11 -15.23 -25.36
CA ARG A 1029 11.07 -15.54 -24.36
C ARG A 1029 9.78 -16.10 -24.94
N TYR A 1030 9.81 -16.61 -26.17
CA TYR A 1030 8.67 -17.32 -26.74
C TYR A 1030 8.46 -18.72 -26.16
N GLN A 1031 9.42 -19.25 -25.40
CA GLN A 1031 9.27 -20.54 -24.71
C GLN A 1031 8.91 -20.33 -23.24
N GLU A 1032 7.62 -20.27 -22.94
CA GLU A 1032 7.08 -20.89 -21.72
C GLU A 1032 5.54 -20.96 -21.82
N THR A 1033 5.00 -22.15 -21.52
CA THR A 1033 3.58 -22.53 -21.37
C THR A 1033 2.70 -22.69 -22.63
N VAL A 1034 2.69 -23.91 -23.18
CA VAL A 1034 1.42 -24.64 -23.38
C VAL A 1034 1.64 -26.08 -22.90
N GLY A 1035 0.95 -26.47 -21.84
CA GLY A 1035 0.74 -27.89 -21.56
C GLY A 1035 -0.18 -28.44 -22.64
N SER A 1036 0.40 -29.00 -23.71
CA SER A 1036 -0.38 -29.77 -24.67
C SER A 1036 -0.80 -31.05 -23.97
N ASP A 1037 -2.09 -31.19 -23.70
CA ASP A 1037 -2.73 -32.47 -23.43
C ASP A 1037 -2.37 -33.43 -24.58
N ARG A 1038 -1.48 -34.39 -24.31
CA ARG A 1038 -1.15 -35.48 -25.22
C ARG A 1038 -2.29 -36.49 -25.19
N SER A 1039 -3.44 -36.09 -25.75
CA SER A 1039 -4.54 -37.01 -26.01
C SER A 1039 -5.21 -36.69 -27.35
N ARG A 1040 -4.61 -37.17 -28.44
CA ARG A 1040 -5.37 -37.62 -29.62
C ARG A 1040 -4.58 -38.65 -30.40
N ASN A 1041 -4.97 -39.89 -30.13
CA ASN A 1041 -4.78 -41.05 -30.97
C ASN A 1041 -5.80 -41.01 -32.14
N ILE A 1042 -5.65 -41.94 -33.10
CA ILE A 1042 -6.40 -42.17 -34.37
C ILE A 1042 -5.64 -41.54 -35.56
N GLY A 1043 -4.99 -42.25 -36.49
CA GLY A 1043 -5.21 -43.58 -37.07
C GLY A 1043 -5.56 -43.38 -38.55
N LYS A 1044 -4.69 -43.67 -39.54
CA LYS A 1044 -4.45 -45.00 -40.14
C LYS A 1044 -3.35 -44.91 -41.22
N ARG A 1045 -2.46 -45.93 -41.22
CA ARG A 1045 -1.92 -46.78 -42.34
C ARG A 1045 -1.53 -46.08 -43.65
N SER A 1046 -0.36 -46.32 -44.28
CA SER A 1046 0.42 -47.56 -44.52
C SER A 1046 1.72 -47.15 -45.24
N SER A 1047 2.91 -47.74 -45.10
CA SER A 1047 3.32 -49.10 -45.48
C SER A 1047 4.87 -49.14 -45.54
N TRP A 1048 5.45 -50.35 -45.49
CA TRP A 1048 6.87 -50.74 -45.68
C TRP A 1048 7.75 -50.71 -44.41
N LYS A 1049 7.95 -51.89 -43.79
CA LYS A 1049 9.09 -52.85 -43.98
C LYS A 1049 10.40 -52.22 -43.47
N VAL A 1050 11.26 -52.83 -42.63
CA VAL A 1050 11.54 -54.24 -42.31
C VAL A 1050 12.62 -54.23 -41.21
N SER A 1051 12.49 -55.10 -40.18
CA SER A 1051 13.57 -55.76 -39.39
C SER A 1051 14.58 -54.88 -38.60
N TRP A 1052 15.18 -55.22 -37.46
CA TRP A 1052 15.46 -56.48 -36.78
C TRP A 1052 15.45 -56.25 -35.26
N ASN A 1053 15.04 -57.31 -34.59
CA ASN A 1053 15.25 -57.70 -33.21
C ASN A 1053 16.67 -57.42 -32.68
N THR A 1054 16.80 -56.94 -31.44
CA THR A 1054 17.54 -57.61 -30.35
C THR A 1054 17.34 -56.87 -29.03
N ASP A 1055 16.77 -57.59 -28.07
CA ASP A 1055 16.88 -57.36 -26.63
C ASP A 1055 18.34 -57.17 -26.18
N VAL A 1056 18.52 -56.48 -25.04
CA VAL A 1056 19.16 -57.01 -23.82
C VAL A 1056 19.41 -55.82 -22.87
N GLY A 1057 18.81 -55.88 -21.69
CA GLY A 1057 19.14 -54.99 -20.58
C GLY A 1057 20.43 -55.37 -19.87
N ARG A 1058 21.00 -54.42 -19.10
CA ARG A 1058 21.53 -54.60 -17.74
C ARG A 1058 22.25 -53.33 -17.28
N ALA A 1059 21.92 -52.96 -16.05
CA ALA A 1059 22.75 -52.35 -15.00
C ALA A 1059 24.11 -51.73 -15.39
N GLN A 1060 24.27 -50.44 -15.05
CA GLN A 1060 25.15 -49.99 -13.97
C GLN A 1060 24.69 -48.64 -13.45
#